data_AF-A0A6P6LBP9-F1
#
_entry.id   AF-A0A6P6LBP9-F1
#
_cell.length_a   1.000
_cell.length_b   1.000
_cell.length_c   1.000
_cell.angle_alpha   90.00
_cell.angle_beta   90.00
_cell.angle_gamma   90.00
#
_symmetry.space_group_name_H-M   'P 1'
#
loop_
_entity.id
_entity.type
_entity.pdbx_description
1 polymer ?
#
loop_
_entity_poly.entity_id
_entity_poly.type
_entity_poly.pdbx_seq_one_letter_code
_entity_poly.pdbx_strand_id
1 'polypeptide(L)'
;MWKKNSAKYYRKKKQEQALLDLSPASSFSETENSFGNEENNRQEQDTNNESLNRTPAKESLDLKGPIEASTPQRTRPVIKKRERASRTVAKLRAKLRYVEEKLRAKKTQLLTLNRKIRRLAANRTKSAMLPANISQRVSIREAKKGLMINSRRKQLDKIVSMFLHRDDVSTIINGKSGEIRRKGQIYRKRALTDTMAKLHQRFLVEHPEQTVSKAQFFRLRPFWIIRPKVKDRETCACKMHENIGFKLKRMQQLGIIETSSPEDLVQSSVCDTGNMSCMYGRCQKCIEKTFPTSLDPLTQGNTVIWQEWVTRSVTVTKTLKDGSTEERQTKKTVLEKRTSSIERLLALTTEHLPGFAIHMFNVKNQYLSLKAMKDTLTDDAVAVHVDYSENYSCKYAKEIKDTHFGTGNDQVTLHTGVLYLSRGRVEAFASLSSSLQHDAVATWAHLDPVLRYIRGKYPEVHNLHFISDGPTSQYRNKTSFYLASTVPFMHGFEWVTWNYTEASHGKGAPDGVGGALKNLADRIVSYGTSIPDADSLYEQLKNNSSVTLYKVSEEKIKASRELVPPNLKAVPGTLKIHQLTSTKPGVINTREVSCFCGKNCQCFSTNCHMFSEERDEDPDRTEATIEVGQWVLVEYDGDLFPGTVTQIAEGQYEVDTMNCAGENRFYVPSIRFPGERVWYYRQDIRDIIPEPLPVTSSARHFCILPDIWAKHKKCS
;
A
#
# COMPACT_ATOMS: atom_id res chain seq x y z
N MET A 1 -6.62 -43.41 0.70
CA MET A 1 -6.46 -43.07 2.13
C MET A 1 -7.22 -41.80 2.60
N TRP A 2 -8.26 -41.31 1.92
CA TRP A 2 -9.01 -40.10 2.33
C TRP A 2 -10.40 -40.39 2.95
N LYS A 3 -11.10 -41.45 2.48
CA LYS A 3 -12.45 -41.81 2.96
C LYS A 3 -12.50 -42.30 4.41
N LYS A 4 -11.46 -42.97 4.93
CA LYS A 4 -11.38 -43.42 6.34
C LYS A 4 -11.12 -42.29 7.34
N ASN A 5 -10.51 -41.18 6.91
CA ASN A 5 -10.24 -40.02 7.79
C ASN A 5 -11.46 -39.09 7.93
N SER A 6 -12.32 -39.01 6.90
CA SER A 6 -13.56 -38.24 6.93
C SER A 6 -14.59 -38.80 7.94
N ALA A 7 -14.79 -40.12 7.97
CA ALA A 7 -15.71 -40.75 8.91
C ALA A 7 -15.28 -40.57 10.39
N LYS A 8 -13.96 -40.53 10.66
CA LYS A 8 -13.39 -40.30 11.99
C LYS A 8 -13.57 -38.84 12.44
N TYR A 9 -13.55 -37.89 11.49
CA TYR A 9 -13.82 -36.48 11.74
C TYR A 9 -15.29 -36.21 12.07
N TYR A 10 -16.24 -36.77 11.30
CA TYR A 10 -17.66 -36.58 11.55
C TYR A 10 -18.17 -37.24 12.83
N ARG A 11 -17.62 -38.40 13.24
CA ARG A 11 -17.92 -39.01 14.54
C ARG A 11 -17.44 -38.16 15.72
N LYS A 12 -16.27 -37.53 15.58
CA LYS A 12 -15.71 -36.63 16.61
C LYS A 12 -16.55 -35.35 16.76
N LYS A 13 -17.00 -34.78 15.64
CA LYS A 13 -17.87 -33.58 15.63
C LYS A 13 -19.26 -33.86 16.22
N LYS A 14 -19.82 -35.06 15.98
CA LYS A 14 -21.10 -35.49 16.56
C LYS A 14 -21.01 -35.75 18.08
N GLN A 15 -19.85 -36.20 18.57
CA GLN A 15 -19.59 -36.34 20.02
C GLN A 15 -19.32 -35.00 20.71
N GLU A 16 -18.66 -34.05 20.03
CA GLU A 16 -18.43 -32.68 20.56
C GLU A 16 -19.74 -31.88 20.65
N GLN A 17 -20.70 -32.11 19.75
CA GLN A 17 -21.99 -31.41 19.76
C GLN A 17 -22.99 -31.97 20.79
N ALA A 18 -22.84 -33.24 21.20
CA ALA A 18 -23.58 -33.84 22.31
C ALA A 18 -23.01 -33.48 23.70
N LEU A 19 -21.79 -32.90 23.75
CA LEU A 19 -21.11 -32.45 24.97
C LEU A 19 -21.41 -30.98 25.34
N LEU A 20 -22.21 -30.27 24.53
CA LEU A 20 -22.48 -28.84 24.69
C LEU A 20 -23.94 -28.50 25.01
N ASP A 21 -24.78 -29.50 25.22
CA ASP A 21 -26.21 -29.30 25.52
C ASP A 21 -26.52 -29.70 26.97
N LEU A 22 -26.37 -28.75 27.90
CA LEU A 22 -26.91 -28.81 29.26
C LEU A 22 -27.25 -27.38 29.73
N SER A 23 -28.48 -26.94 29.42
CA SER A 23 -29.15 -25.86 30.18
C SER A 23 -29.60 -26.41 31.54
N PRO A 24 -29.32 -25.74 32.67
CA PRO A 24 -29.87 -26.11 33.98
C PRO A 24 -31.29 -25.55 34.17
N ALA A 25 -32.18 -26.37 34.73
CA ALA A 25 -33.45 -25.93 35.28
C ALA A 25 -33.29 -25.28 36.67
N SER A 26 -34.15 -24.30 36.90
CA SER A 26 -34.41 -23.46 38.07
C SER A 26 -34.41 -24.14 39.45
N SER A 27 -34.03 -23.38 40.48
CA SER A 27 -34.46 -23.57 41.86
C SER A 27 -34.90 -22.26 42.53
N PHE A 28 -36.02 -22.40 43.25
CA PHE A 28 -36.82 -21.49 44.05
C PHE A 28 -36.12 -20.72 45.19
N SER A 29 -36.68 -19.55 45.53
CA SER A 29 -36.96 -19.06 46.90
C SER A 29 -38.01 -17.94 46.81
N GLU A 30 -39.27 -18.17 47.21
CA GLU A 30 -39.91 -17.67 48.45
C GLU A 30 -39.96 -16.14 48.60
N THR A 31 -41.13 -15.51 48.38
CA THR A 31 -42.04 -14.97 49.42
C THR A 31 -43.11 -14.01 48.85
N GLU A 32 -44.35 -14.31 49.24
CA GLU A 32 -45.49 -13.44 49.60
C GLU A 32 -46.04 -12.30 48.71
N ASN A 33 -47.35 -12.45 48.49
CA ASN A 33 -48.45 -11.47 48.59
C ASN A 33 -48.96 -10.69 47.36
N SER A 34 -50.24 -11.01 47.11
CA SER A 34 -51.38 -10.13 46.83
C SER A 34 -51.92 -10.05 45.39
N PHE A 35 -53.06 -10.73 45.25
CA PHE A 35 -54.33 -10.27 44.66
C PHE A 35 -54.33 -9.46 43.36
N GLY A 36 -55.03 -10.02 42.37
CA GLY A 36 -55.53 -9.30 41.20
C GLY A 36 -56.21 -10.25 40.23
N ASN A 37 -57.50 -10.50 40.44
CA ASN A 37 -58.42 -11.20 39.56
C ASN A 37 -58.50 -10.57 38.16
N GLU A 38 -58.71 -11.39 37.14
CA GLU A 38 -59.82 -11.33 36.17
C GLU A 38 -59.67 -12.54 35.23
N GLU A 39 -60.43 -13.61 35.51
CA GLU A 39 -61.61 -14.06 34.75
C GLU A 39 -61.26 -14.52 33.32
N ASN A 40 -61.24 -15.84 33.07
CA ASN A 40 -62.39 -16.67 32.65
C ASN A 40 -62.94 -16.23 31.28
N ASN A 41 -63.20 -17.09 30.29
CA ASN A 41 -63.67 -18.47 30.40
C ASN A 41 -63.77 -19.11 28.99
N ARG A 42 -63.88 -20.45 29.01
CA ARG A 42 -64.66 -21.33 28.10
C ARG A 42 -64.15 -21.48 26.66
N GLN A 43 -63.57 -22.61 26.23
CA GLN A 43 -63.97 -24.03 26.31
C GLN A 43 -65.26 -24.38 25.55
N GLU A 44 -65.12 -25.42 24.70
CA GLU A 44 -66.10 -26.38 24.14
C GLU A 44 -66.09 -26.37 22.60
N GLN A 45 -66.28 -27.45 21.86
CA GLN A 45 -66.08 -28.91 21.94
C GLN A 45 -66.50 -29.44 20.54
N ASP A 46 -66.36 -30.75 20.30
CA ASP A 46 -67.06 -31.54 19.25
C ASP A 46 -66.62 -31.39 17.78
N THR A 47 -66.61 -32.39 16.88
CA THR A 47 -67.01 -33.81 16.87
C THR A 47 -66.44 -34.53 15.61
N ASN A 48 -66.30 -35.86 15.70
CA ASN A 48 -66.52 -36.96 14.73
C ASN A 48 -66.24 -36.88 13.20
N ASN A 49 -65.72 -38.04 12.71
CA ASN A 49 -66.24 -38.92 11.64
C ASN A 49 -65.44 -39.19 10.33
N GLU A 50 -65.13 -40.49 10.17
CA GLU A 50 -65.13 -41.40 8.99
C GLU A 50 -64.90 -40.92 7.53
N SER A 51 -63.95 -41.57 6.82
CA SER A 51 -64.20 -42.55 5.72
C SER A 51 -63.23 -42.52 4.49
N LEU A 52 -62.80 -43.74 4.09
CA LEU A 52 -62.66 -44.34 2.73
C LEU A 52 -61.63 -43.85 1.66
N ASN A 53 -60.69 -44.76 1.28
CA ASN A 53 -60.56 -45.48 -0.02
C ASN A 53 -59.09 -45.91 -0.33
N ARG A 54 -58.76 -47.22 -0.38
CA ARG A 54 -58.71 -48.20 -1.52
C ARG A 54 -57.41 -48.22 -2.37
N THR A 55 -56.74 -49.38 -2.36
CA THR A 55 -55.65 -49.96 -3.22
C THR A 55 -56.10 -50.27 -4.68
N PRO A 56 -55.34 -50.89 -5.64
CA PRO A 56 -53.99 -51.56 -5.65
C PRO A 56 -53.09 -51.35 -6.92
N ALA A 57 -51.84 -51.88 -6.93
CA ALA A 57 -51.25 -52.60 -8.08
C ALA A 57 -49.91 -53.30 -7.71
N LYS A 58 -49.72 -54.50 -8.28
CA LYS A 58 -48.71 -55.54 -8.04
C LYS A 58 -47.37 -55.27 -8.74
N GLU A 59 -46.26 -55.79 -8.21
CA GLU A 59 -45.55 -56.94 -8.82
C GLU A 59 -44.41 -57.49 -7.93
N SER A 60 -44.49 -58.82 -7.74
CA SER A 60 -43.44 -59.87 -7.63
C SER A 60 -42.18 -59.67 -6.77
N LEU A 61 -41.57 -60.68 -6.13
CA LEU A 61 -41.87 -62.05 -5.66
C LEU A 61 -40.59 -62.44 -4.89
N ASP A 62 -40.77 -63.18 -3.78
CA ASP A 62 -39.83 -64.19 -3.23
C ASP A 62 -38.45 -63.76 -2.65
N LEU A 63 -37.93 -64.32 -1.55
CA LEU A 63 -38.33 -65.46 -0.69
C LEU A 63 -37.62 -65.37 0.69
N LYS A 64 -38.28 -65.98 1.68
CA LYS A 64 -38.02 -66.15 3.13
C LYS A 64 -36.73 -66.96 3.42
N GLY A 65 -36.01 -66.83 4.55
CA GLY A 65 -36.37 -67.20 5.94
C GLY A 65 -36.27 -68.73 6.16
N PRO A 66 -35.77 -69.29 7.31
CA PRO A 66 -36.61 -69.33 8.52
C PRO A 66 -35.93 -69.30 9.93
N ILE A 67 -36.55 -68.75 11.00
CA ILE A 67 -37.56 -69.23 12.03
C ILE A 67 -36.90 -70.16 13.11
N GLU A 68 -37.08 -70.14 14.46
CA GLU A 68 -38.21 -70.36 15.42
C GLU A 68 -37.69 -70.24 16.88
N ALA A 69 -38.43 -70.11 18.01
CA ALA A 69 -39.80 -69.70 18.36
C ALA A 69 -39.98 -69.63 19.92
N SER A 70 -40.95 -68.82 20.37
CA SER A 70 -41.93 -68.93 21.51
C SER A 70 -41.60 -69.20 23.01
N THR A 71 -41.90 -68.17 23.86
CA THR A 71 -42.78 -68.02 25.10
C THR A 71 -43.09 -69.18 26.09
N PRO A 72 -43.61 -69.01 27.36
CA PRO A 72 -44.02 -67.83 28.17
C PRO A 72 -43.72 -67.84 29.73
N GLN A 73 -44.26 -66.84 30.47
CA GLN A 73 -44.15 -66.45 31.92
C GLN A 73 -44.55 -67.57 32.95
N ARG A 74 -44.21 -67.63 34.26
CA ARG A 74 -44.05 -66.65 35.39
C ARG A 74 -43.55 -67.41 36.67
N THR A 75 -42.79 -66.78 37.59
CA THR A 75 -43.03 -66.77 39.09
C THR A 75 -41.89 -66.06 39.85
N ARG A 76 -42.29 -65.19 40.80
CA ARG A 76 -41.50 -64.25 41.62
C ARG A 76 -41.59 -64.72 43.10
N PRO A 77 -40.56 -65.32 43.71
CA PRO A 77 -40.07 -64.74 44.98
C PRO A 77 -38.56 -64.95 45.28
N VAL A 78 -37.79 -65.65 44.45
CA VAL A 78 -36.35 -65.94 44.73
C VAL A 78 -35.41 -64.82 44.26
N ILE A 79 -35.88 -63.94 43.36
CA ILE A 79 -35.06 -62.88 42.74
C ILE A 79 -34.75 -61.71 43.71
N LYS A 80 -35.65 -61.38 44.65
CA LYS A 80 -35.49 -60.18 45.51
C LYS A 80 -34.35 -60.28 46.55
N LYS A 81 -34.04 -61.48 47.08
CA LYS A 81 -32.87 -61.66 47.99
C LYS A 81 -31.54 -61.54 47.23
N ARG A 82 -31.48 -62.07 46.01
CA ARG A 82 -30.28 -62.02 45.13
C ARG A 82 -30.01 -60.60 44.61
N GLU A 83 -31.05 -59.81 44.34
CA GLU A 83 -30.91 -58.39 43.95
C GLU A 83 -30.43 -57.47 45.08
N ARG A 84 -30.89 -57.66 46.32
CA ARG A 84 -30.39 -56.86 47.47
C ARG A 84 -28.92 -57.16 47.79
N ALA A 85 -28.51 -58.43 47.74
CA ALA A 85 -27.10 -58.82 47.89
C ALA A 85 -26.25 -58.23 46.75
N SER A 86 -26.72 -58.31 45.50
CA SER A 86 -26.04 -57.75 44.31
C SER A 86 -25.87 -56.22 44.38
N ARG A 87 -26.89 -55.47 44.80
CA ARG A 87 -26.79 -54.00 44.99
C ARG A 87 -25.83 -53.61 46.11
N THR A 88 -25.73 -54.42 47.17
CA THR A 88 -24.81 -54.18 48.29
C THR A 88 -23.35 -54.43 47.86
N VAL A 89 -23.10 -55.51 47.12
CA VAL A 89 -21.79 -55.80 46.51
C VAL A 89 -21.40 -54.72 45.49
N ALA A 90 -22.33 -54.22 44.69
CA ALA A 90 -22.06 -53.13 43.75
C ALA A 90 -21.68 -51.82 44.46
N LYS A 91 -22.36 -51.46 45.56
CA LYS A 91 -22.00 -50.29 46.38
C LYS A 91 -20.63 -50.45 47.03
N LEU A 92 -20.30 -51.65 47.55
CA LEU A 92 -18.98 -51.92 48.12
C LEU A 92 -17.87 -51.85 47.06
N ARG A 93 -18.09 -52.38 45.85
CA ARG A 93 -17.14 -52.25 44.72
C ARG A 93 -16.96 -50.81 44.28
N ALA A 94 -18.01 -49.99 44.29
CA ALA A 94 -17.89 -48.57 43.99
C ALA A 94 -17.07 -47.80 45.05
N LYS A 95 -17.29 -48.10 46.35
CA LYS A 95 -16.46 -47.55 47.43
C LYS A 95 -15.00 -47.99 47.31
N LEU A 96 -14.74 -49.25 46.98
CA LEU A 96 -13.40 -49.79 46.75
C LEU A 96 -12.69 -49.04 45.61
N ARG A 97 -13.36 -48.83 44.47
CA ARG A 97 -12.81 -48.06 43.35
C ARG A 97 -12.49 -46.61 43.72
N TYR A 98 -13.36 -45.96 44.49
CA TYR A 98 -13.12 -44.59 44.98
C TYR A 98 -11.91 -44.52 45.91
N VAL A 99 -11.75 -45.50 46.81
CA VAL A 99 -10.59 -45.59 47.70
C VAL A 99 -9.31 -45.90 46.92
N GLU A 100 -9.35 -46.81 45.95
CA GLU A 100 -8.22 -47.11 45.07
C GLU A 100 -7.78 -45.90 44.25
N GLU A 101 -8.72 -45.08 43.77
CA GLU A 101 -8.43 -43.85 43.03
C GLU A 101 -7.79 -42.79 43.93
N LYS A 102 -8.29 -42.62 45.16
CA LYS A 102 -7.63 -41.77 46.19
C LYS A 102 -6.23 -42.28 46.53
N LEU A 103 -6.05 -43.59 46.65
CA LEU A 103 -4.75 -44.20 46.93
C LEU A 103 -3.78 -43.98 45.77
N ARG A 104 -4.23 -44.10 44.52
CA ARG A 104 -3.44 -43.78 43.31
C ARG A 104 -3.04 -42.31 43.30
N ALA A 105 -3.97 -41.39 43.57
CA ALA A 105 -3.67 -39.96 43.65
C ALA A 105 -2.62 -39.65 44.74
N LYS A 106 -2.74 -40.26 45.93
CA LYS A 106 -1.74 -40.14 47.00
C LYS A 106 -0.39 -40.72 46.61
N LYS A 107 -0.36 -41.86 45.91
CA LYS A 107 0.89 -42.47 45.39
C LYS A 107 1.59 -41.55 44.39
N THR A 108 0.85 -40.87 43.52
CA THR A 108 1.40 -39.87 42.57
C THR A 108 1.95 -38.63 43.29
N GLN A 109 1.24 -38.14 44.32
CA GLN A 109 1.74 -37.05 45.18
C GLN A 109 3.04 -37.44 45.89
N LEU A 110 3.11 -38.66 46.42
CA LEU A 110 4.28 -39.19 47.14
C LEU A 110 5.48 -39.39 46.21
N LEU A 111 5.26 -39.84 44.96
CA LEU A 111 6.29 -39.88 43.93
C LEU A 111 6.84 -38.49 43.58
N THR A 112 5.96 -37.49 43.52
CA THR A 112 6.35 -36.09 43.25
C THR A 112 7.17 -35.51 44.40
N LEU A 113 6.76 -35.79 45.65
CA LEU A 113 7.50 -35.40 46.85
C LEU A 113 8.86 -36.10 46.91
N ASN A 114 8.94 -37.40 46.64
CA ASN A 114 10.19 -38.15 46.58
C ASN A 114 11.14 -37.63 45.49
N ARG A 115 10.61 -37.08 44.39
CA ARG A 115 11.43 -36.42 43.35
C ARG A 115 11.99 -35.08 43.85
N LYS A 116 11.21 -34.32 44.65
CA LYS A 116 11.71 -33.11 45.33
C LYS A 116 12.76 -33.45 46.38
N ILE A 117 12.54 -34.45 47.23
CA ILE A 117 13.50 -34.90 48.24
C ILE A 117 14.82 -35.33 47.58
N ARG A 118 14.76 -36.12 46.48
CA ARG A 118 15.97 -36.49 45.73
C ARG A 118 16.73 -35.30 45.16
N ARG A 119 16.03 -34.26 44.67
CA ARG A 119 16.68 -33.02 44.21
C ARG A 119 17.32 -32.24 45.35
N LEU A 120 16.67 -32.19 46.51
CA LEU A 120 17.21 -31.53 47.71
C LEU A 120 18.40 -32.30 48.29
N ALA A 121 18.35 -33.63 48.31
CA ALA A 121 19.46 -34.49 48.72
C ALA A 121 20.67 -34.37 47.77
N ALA A 122 20.44 -34.34 46.45
CA ALA A 122 21.50 -34.11 45.45
C ALA A 122 22.13 -32.71 45.55
N ASN A 123 21.38 -31.72 46.05
CA ASN A 123 21.91 -30.40 46.35
C ASN A 123 22.67 -30.37 47.68
N ARG A 124 22.27 -31.17 48.68
CA ARG A 124 22.96 -31.31 49.97
C ARG A 124 24.29 -32.07 49.84
N THR A 125 24.36 -33.11 49.01
CA THR A 125 25.62 -33.85 48.75
C THR A 125 26.64 -33.05 47.94
N LYS A 126 26.20 -32.05 47.16
CA LYS A 126 27.10 -31.09 46.51
C LYS A 126 27.74 -30.07 47.48
N SER A 127 27.20 -29.90 48.68
CA SER A 127 27.77 -29.02 49.72
C SER A 127 28.66 -29.74 50.73
N ALA A 128 28.76 -31.08 50.70
CA ALA A 128 29.44 -31.87 51.73
C ALA A 128 30.61 -32.75 51.23
N MET A 129 31.15 -32.51 50.03
CA MET A 129 32.37 -33.17 49.55
C MET A 129 33.34 -32.19 48.90
N LEU A 130 34.25 -31.65 49.71
CA LEU A 130 35.56 -31.16 49.27
C LEU A 130 36.61 -31.89 50.11
N PRO A 131 37.29 -32.91 49.57
CA PRO A 131 38.58 -33.34 50.10
C PRO A 131 39.65 -32.31 49.75
N ALA A 132 40.53 -32.10 50.72
CA ALA A 132 41.67 -31.21 50.70
C ALA A 132 42.63 -31.49 49.52
N ASN A 133 43.41 -30.46 49.20
CA ASN A 133 44.51 -30.39 48.22
C ASN A 133 44.11 -29.97 46.80
N ILE A 134 43.94 -28.66 46.61
CA ILE A 134 44.68 -27.84 45.63
C ILE A 134 44.78 -26.42 46.24
N SER A 135 45.66 -26.29 47.23
CA SER A 135 46.13 -25.00 47.73
C SER A 135 47.17 -24.46 46.75
N GLN A 136 46.72 -23.83 45.65
CA GLN A 136 47.52 -22.84 44.90
C GLN A 136 46.78 -22.08 43.76
N ARG A 137 45.46 -22.22 43.60
CA ARG A 137 44.73 -21.49 42.53
C ARG A 137 43.47 -20.73 42.96
N VAL A 138 43.32 -20.40 44.24
CA VAL A 138 42.10 -19.76 44.77
C VAL A 138 42.21 -18.24 44.98
N SER A 139 43.39 -17.61 45.02
CA SER A 139 43.44 -16.16 45.27
C SER A 139 43.04 -15.25 44.09
N ILE A 140 42.55 -15.76 42.96
CA ILE A 140 42.22 -14.93 41.78
C ILE A 140 40.75 -15.04 41.32
N ARG A 141 39.90 -15.88 41.93
CA ARG A 141 38.53 -16.14 41.38
C ARG A 141 37.33 -15.78 42.25
N GLU A 142 37.51 -15.23 43.44
CA GLU A 142 36.37 -14.88 44.32
C GLU A 142 35.84 -13.43 44.16
N ALA A 143 36.42 -12.62 43.27
CA ALA A 143 35.98 -11.22 43.11
C ALA A 143 34.94 -10.94 41.99
N LYS A 144 34.43 -11.91 41.21
CA LYS A 144 33.70 -11.58 39.95
C LYS A 144 32.42 -12.35 39.57
N LYS A 145 31.69 -13.02 40.48
CA LYS A 145 30.46 -13.73 40.06
C LYS A 145 29.28 -13.57 41.02
N GLY A 146 28.53 -12.48 40.84
CA GLY A 146 27.16 -12.35 41.37
C GLY A 146 26.22 -11.53 40.46
N LEU A 147 26.73 -10.47 39.80
CA LEU A 147 25.89 -9.51 39.06
C LEU A 147 26.12 -9.45 37.53
N MET A 148 27.22 -9.99 36.99
CA MET A 148 27.60 -9.78 35.57
C MET A 148 26.89 -10.66 34.52
N ILE A 149 26.47 -11.89 34.84
CA ILE A 149 26.02 -12.86 33.81
C ILE A 149 24.64 -12.49 33.23
N ASN A 150 23.71 -11.99 34.06
CA ASN A 150 22.40 -11.53 33.59
C ASN A 150 22.50 -10.21 32.81
N SER A 151 23.44 -9.34 33.17
CA SER A 151 23.76 -8.12 32.43
C SER A 151 24.30 -8.46 31.03
N ARG A 152 25.30 -9.35 30.94
CA ARG A 152 25.92 -9.75 29.66
C ARG A 152 24.93 -10.43 28.71
N ARG A 153 23.98 -11.20 29.24
CA ARG A 153 22.92 -11.83 28.44
C ARG A 153 21.87 -10.84 27.95
N LYS A 154 21.48 -9.85 28.77
CA LYS A 154 20.61 -8.75 28.35
C LYS A 154 21.29 -7.84 27.32
N GLN A 155 22.59 -7.61 27.48
CA GLN A 155 23.40 -6.85 26.53
C GLN A 155 23.50 -7.57 25.19
N LEU A 156 23.75 -8.88 25.18
CA LEU A 156 23.75 -9.69 23.96
C LEU A 156 22.37 -9.72 23.28
N ASP A 157 21.28 -9.82 24.04
CA ASP A 157 19.91 -9.72 23.52
C ASP A 157 19.68 -8.36 22.83
N LYS A 158 20.13 -7.26 23.46
CA LYS A 158 20.05 -5.92 22.89
C LYS A 158 20.88 -5.80 21.61
N ILE A 159 22.12 -6.30 21.59
CA ILE A 159 23.02 -6.24 20.44
C ILE A 159 22.45 -7.07 19.27
N VAL A 160 22.03 -8.31 19.52
CA VAL A 160 21.41 -9.16 18.49
C VAL A 160 20.11 -8.56 17.99
N SER A 161 19.29 -7.99 18.89
CA SER A 161 18.08 -7.27 18.50
C SER A 161 18.42 -6.06 17.64
N MET A 162 19.37 -5.21 18.03
CA MET A 162 19.81 -4.05 17.24
C MET A 162 20.31 -4.46 15.86
N PHE A 163 21.16 -5.50 15.77
CA PHE A 163 21.63 -6.04 14.50
C PHE A 163 20.47 -6.50 13.61
N LEU A 164 19.53 -7.27 14.16
CA LEU A 164 18.38 -7.76 13.41
C LEU A 164 17.40 -6.65 12.99
N HIS A 165 17.39 -5.51 13.70
CA HIS A 165 16.55 -4.35 13.34
C HIS A 165 17.18 -3.43 12.28
N ARG A 166 18.43 -3.67 11.86
CA ARG A 166 19.01 -2.91 10.76
C ARG A 166 18.28 -3.21 9.45
N ASP A 167 18.09 -2.19 8.61
CA ASP A 167 17.29 -2.29 7.39
C ASP A 167 17.92 -3.23 6.34
N ASP A 168 19.24 -3.39 6.35
CA ASP A 168 19.96 -4.34 5.50
C ASP A 168 19.85 -5.81 5.97
N VAL A 169 19.40 -6.02 7.22
CA VAL A 169 19.23 -7.35 7.84
C VAL A 169 17.76 -7.77 7.91
N SER A 170 16.85 -6.82 8.13
CA SER A 170 15.41 -7.04 8.02
C SER A 170 14.68 -5.81 7.52
N THR A 171 13.68 -5.99 6.66
CA THR A 171 12.88 -4.92 6.07
C THR A 171 11.48 -4.89 6.67
N ILE A 172 10.87 -3.72 6.79
CA ILE A 172 9.51 -3.57 7.34
C ILE A 172 8.48 -4.13 6.34
N ILE A 173 7.55 -4.96 6.82
CA ILE A 173 6.45 -5.44 5.98
C ILE A 173 5.34 -4.39 5.98
N ASN A 174 5.06 -3.83 4.81
CA ASN A 174 4.00 -2.84 4.58
C ASN A 174 2.65 -3.53 4.26
N GLY A 175 1.53 -2.80 4.43
CA GLY A 175 0.18 -3.30 4.14
C GLY A 175 -0.51 -4.14 5.25
N LYS A 176 -1.64 -4.76 4.89
CA LYS A 176 -2.57 -5.47 5.80
C LYS A 176 -1.94 -6.61 6.59
N SER A 177 -0.97 -7.32 5.99
CA SER A 177 -0.26 -8.45 6.61
C SER A 177 0.82 -8.04 7.61
N GLY A 178 1.17 -6.75 7.70
CA GLY A 178 2.32 -6.23 8.44
C GLY A 178 2.13 -6.09 9.96
N GLU A 179 0.93 -6.28 10.50
CA GLU A 179 0.68 -6.16 11.95
C GLU A 179 0.79 -7.52 12.67
N ILE A 180 1.43 -7.55 13.85
CA ILE A 180 1.41 -8.70 14.77
C ILE A 180 1.10 -8.23 16.19
N ARG A 181 0.13 -8.89 16.83
CA ARG A 181 -0.27 -8.62 18.21
C ARG A 181 0.24 -9.71 19.14
N ARG A 182 0.81 -9.31 20.28
CA ARG A 182 1.17 -10.23 21.35
C ARG A 182 1.06 -9.50 22.69
N LYS A 183 0.31 -10.09 23.64
CA LYS A 183 0.11 -9.53 24.99
C LYS A 183 -0.42 -8.07 24.99
N GLY A 184 -1.41 -7.78 24.14
CA GLY A 184 -2.00 -6.44 24.04
C GLY A 184 -1.15 -5.39 23.33
N GLN A 185 0.12 -5.68 23.03
CA GLN A 185 1.00 -4.79 22.27
C GLN A 185 0.98 -5.13 20.78
N ILE A 186 0.93 -4.08 19.97
CA ILE A 186 0.94 -4.13 18.52
C ILE A 186 2.37 -3.87 18.04
N TYR A 187 2.93 -4.79 17.27
CA TYR A 187 4.24 -4.65 16.63
C TYR A 187 4.09 -4.67 15.12
N ARG A 188 4.94 -3.92 14.43
CA ARG A 188 5.09 -4.02 12.97
C ARG A 188 6.05 -5.17 12.64
N LYS A 189 5.63 -6.06 11.75
CA LYS A 189 6.47 -7.18 11.31
C LYS A 189 7.64 -6.67 10.47
N ARG A 190 8.78 -7.31 10.63
CA ARG A 190 9.95 -7.16 9.75
C ARG A 190 10.27 -8.51 9.10
N ALA A 191 10.53 -8.54 7.81
CA ALA A 191 10.99 -9.71 7.08
C ALA A 191 12.52 -9.75 7.09
N LEU A 192 13.12 -10.89 7.40
CA LEU A 192 14.57 -11.07 7.25
C LEU A 192 14.98 -10.99 5.77
N THR A 193 16.08 -10.30 5.46
CA THR A 193 16.62 -10.19 4.10
C THR A 193 17.32 -11.47 3.63
N ASP A 194 17.85 -12.26 4.56
CA ASP A 194 18.47 -13.55 4.30
C ASP A 194 18.08 -14.60 5.37
N THR A 195 18.55 -15.82 5.19
CA THR A 195 18.40 -16.90 6.16
C THR A 195 19.10 -16.55 7.47
N MET A 196 18.48 -16.93 8.60
CA MET A 196 19.07 -16.77 9.92
C MET A 196 20.47 -17.40 10.06
N ALA A 197 20.80 -18.39 9.24
CA ALA A 197 22.12 -19.02 9.24
C ALA A 197 23.19 -18.09 8.66
N LYS A 198 22.94 -17.45 7.51
CA LYS A 198 23.88 -16.49 6.91
C LYS A 198 23.98 -15.21 7.73
N LEU A 199 22.85 -14.73 8.26
CA LEU A 199 22.84 -13.57 9.16
C LEU A 199 23.64 -13.82 10.45
N HIS A 200 23.66 -15.07 10.96
CA HIS A 200 24.50 -15.43 12.10
C HIS A 200 25.99 -15.40 11.75
N GLN A 201 26.39 -15.89 10.57
CA GLN A 201 27.77 -15.78 10.10
C GLN A 201 28.18 -14.32 9.97
N ARG A 202 27.33 -13.50 9.35
CA ARG A 202 27.53 -12.06 9.20
C ARG A 202 27.66 -11.36 10.55
N PHE A 203 26.78 -11.69 11.50
CA PHE A 203 26.85 -11.16 12.87
C PHE A 203 28.19 -11.48 13.56
N LEU A 204 28.72 -12.69 13.39
CA LEU A 204 30.02 -13.08 13.97
C LEU A 204 31.21 -12.33 13.35
N VAL A 205 31.12 -11.97 12.06
CA VAL A 205 32.14 -11.16 11.37
C VAL A 205 32.07 -9.70 11.84
N GLU A 206 30.87 -9.13 11.96
CA GLU A 206 30.68 -7.73 12.39
C GLU A 206 30.88 -7.52 13.89
N HIS A 207 30.72 -8.57 14.70
CA HIS A 207 30.93 -8.54 16.15
C HIS A 207 31.89 -9.67 16.60
N PRO A 208 33.19 -9.59 16.26
CA PRO A 208 34.18 -10.61 16.62
C PRO A 208 34.30 -10.83 18.13
N GLU A 209 33.97 -9.81 18.93
CA GLU A 209 34.01 -9.83 20.39
C GLU A 209 32.84 -10.60 21.04
N GLN A 210 31.80 -10.94 20.26
CA GLN A 210 30.59 -11.61 20.74
C GLN A 210 30.59 -13.10 20.36
N THR A 211 30.70 -13.97 21.36
CA THR A 211 30.52 -15.42 21.16
C THR A 211 29.05 -15.78 21.29
N VAL A 212 28.35 -16.01 20.17
CA VAL A 212 26.96 -16.50 20.17
C VAL A 212 26.82 -17.76 19.33
N SER A 213 26.23 -18.81 19.90
CA SER A 213 25.93 -20.02 19.14
C SER A 213 24.75 -19.79 18.19
N LYS A 214 24.70 -20.54 17.09
CA LYS A 214 23.60 -20.48 16.10
C LYS A 214 22.23 -20.65 16.77
N ALA A 215 22.10 -21.64 17.67
CA ALA A 215 20.85 -21.90 18.39
C ALA A 215 20.45 -20.73 19.31
N GLN A 216 21.42 -20.10 19.98
CA GLN A 216 21.17 -18.96 20.84
C GLN A 216 20.75 -17.73 20.02
N PHE A 217 21.45 -17.43 18.93
CA PHE A 217 21.11 -16.35 18.00
C PHE A 217 19.67 -16.48 17.48
N PHE A 218 19.26 -17.70 17.10
CA PHE A 218 17.92 -17.96 16.58
C PHE A 218 16.83 -17.71 17.63
N ARG A 219 17.13 -17.98 18.90
CA ARG A 219 16.21 -17.75 20.02
C ARG A 219 16.11 -16.28 20.43
N LEU A 220 17.19 -15.51 20.25
CA LEU A 220 17.22 -14.07 20.56
C LEU A 220 16.50 -13.23 19.49
N ARG A 221 16.10 -13.82 18.35
CA ARG A 221 15.31 -13.13 17.33
C ARG A 221 13.96 -12.66 17.90
N PRO A 222 13.65 -11.36 17.86
CA PRO A 222 12.34 -10.84 18.24
C PRO A 222 11.21 -11.48 17.43
N PHE A 223 10.06 -11.72 18.06
CA PHE A 223 8.98 -12.50 17.42
C PHE A 223 8.30 -11.78 16.24
N TRP A 224 8.40 -10.45 16.19
CA TRP A 224 7.92 -9.64 15.07
C TRP A 224 8.90 -9.60 13.89
N ILE A 225 10.14 -10.07 14.06
CA ILE A 225 11.08 -10.30 12.96
C ILE A 225 10.90 -11.72 12.46
N ILE A 226 10.24 -11.85 11.30
CA ILE A 226 9.77 -13.11 10.75
C ILE A 226 10.58 -13.51 9.52
N ARG A 227 10.49 -14.81 9.19
CA ARG A 227 10.96 -15.27 7.88
C ARG A 227 10.01 -14.74 6.80
N PRO A 228 10.52 -14.21 5.68
CA PRO A 228 9.67 -13.74 4.59
C PRO A 228 8.78 -14.88 4.08
N LYS A 229 7.48 -14.62 3.91
CA LYS A 229 6.57 -15.44 3.12
C LYS A 229 6.35 -14.79 1.76
N VAL A 230 5.80 -15.52 0.79
CA VAL A 230 5.48 -14.99 -0.56
C VAL A 230 4.59 -13.74 -0.52
N LYS A 231 3.73 -13.64 0.50
CA LYS A 231 2.86 -12.48 0.76
C LYS A 231 3.54 -11.29 1.45
N ASP A 232 4.74 -11.51 1.96
CA ASP A 232 5.55 -10.51 2.67
C ASP A 232 6.63 -9.91 1.73
N ARG A 233 6.59 -10.28 0.44
CA ARG A 233 7.51 -9.76 -0.58
C ARG A 233 7.29 -8.26 -0.76
N GLU A 234 8.36 -7.55 -1.11
CA GLU A 234 8.27 -6.16 -1.49
C GLU A 234 7.50 -6.02 -2.81
N THR A 235 6.42 -5.26 -2.78
CA THR A 235 5.54 -5.03 -3.94
C THR A 235 5.66 -3.62 -4.50
N CYS A 236 6.56 -2.80 -3.95
CA CYS A 236 6.66 -1.37 -4.22
C CYS A 236 8.09 -0.87 -4.37
N ALA A 237 8.98 -1.74 -4.84
CA ALA A 237 10.37 -1.35 -5.10
C ALA A 237 10.42 -0.29 -6.21
N CYS A 238 11.36 0.65 -6.09
CA CYS A 238 11.59 1.66 -7.12
C CYS A 238 12.27 1.05 -8.34
N LYS A 239 11.65 1.21 -9.51
CA LYS A 239 12.16 0.69 -10.79
C LYS A 239 13.59 1.19 -11.09
N MET A 240 13.90 2.45 -10.78
CA MET A 240 15.21 3.04 -11.07
C MET A 240 16.31 2.41 -10.22
N HIS A 241 16.08 2.28 -8.90
CA HIS A 241 16.99 1.61 -7.97
C HIS A 241 17.22 0.15 -8.36
N GLU A 242 16.14 -0.60 -8.64
CA GLU A 242 16.25 -2.00 -9.07
C GLU A 242 17.02 -2.14 -10.39
N ASN A 243 16.69 -1.32 -11.40
CA ASN A 243 17.30 -1.42 -12.71
C ASN A 243 18.77 -1.04 -12.74
N ILE A 244 19.21 -0.06 -11.93
CA ILE A 244 20.64 0.25 -11.78
C ILE A 244 21.31 -0.81 -10.93
N GLY A 245 20.71 -1.24 -9.83
CA GLY A 245 21.23 -2.33 -9.00
C GLY A 245 21.50 -3.61 -9.80
N PHE A 246 20.60 -4.00 -10.71
CA PHE A 246 20.82 -5.15 -11.59
C PHE A 246 22.02 -4.96 -12.54
N LYS A 247 22.24 -3.76 -13.08
CA LYS A 247 23.40 -3.46 -13.95
C LYS A 247 24.69 -3.51 -13.15
N LEU A 248 24.75 -2.84 -12.00
CA LEU A 248 25.95 -2.78 -11.16
C LEU A 248 26.33 -4.14 -10.59
N LYS A 249 25.35 -4.91 -10.12
CA LYS A 249 25.58 -6.28 -9.68
C LYS A 249 26.19 -7.13 -10.79
N ARG A 250 25.72 -6.96 -12.03
CA ARG A 250 26.30 -7.69 -13.17
C ARG A 250 27.71 -7.22 -13.51
N MET A 251 27.98 -5.91 -13.47
CA MET A 251 29.31 -5.35 -13.70
C MET A 251 30.32 -5.79 -12.64
N GLN A 252 29.92 -5.83 -11.36
CA GLN A 252 30.76 -6.31 -10.27
C GLN A 252 31.12 -7.79 -10.45
N GLN A 253 30.17 -8.62 -10.87
CA GLN A 253 30.43 -10.04 -11.17
C GLN A 253 31.42 -10.25 -12.32
N LEU A 254 31.52 -9.27 -13.23
CA LEU A 254 32.45 -9.28 -14.35
C LEU A 254 33.81 -8.64 -13.98
N GLY A 255 33.96 -8.14 -12.75
CA GLY A 255 35.18 -7.46 -12.30
C GLY A 255 35.36 -6.05 -12.88
N ILE A 256 34.33 -5.46 -13.49
CA ILE A 256 34.43 -4.14 -14.14
C ILE A 256 34.44 -3.00 -13.12
N ILE A 257 33.70 -3.18 -12.03
CA ILE A 257 33.58 -2.23 -10.92
C ILE A 257 33.79 -2.98 -9.60
N GLU A 258 34.34 -2.29 -8.61
CA GLU A 258 34.59 -2.86 -7.28
C GLU A 258 33.31 -2.94 -6.43
N THR A 259 32.48 -1.90 -6.47
CA THR A 259 31.26 -1.76 -5.68
C THR A 259 30.00 -2.04 -6.49
N SER A 260 29.04 -2.78 -5.92
CA SER A 260 27.70 -2.94 -6.51
C SER A 260 26.64 -1.99 -5.95
N SER A 261 27.02 -1.10 -5.01
CA SER A 261 26.11 -0.10 -4.46
C SER A 261 25.85 1.02 -5.48
N PRO A 262 24.56 1.30 -5.78
CA PRO A 262 24.19 2.46 -6.58
C PRO A 262 24.62 3.80 -5.96
N GLU A 263 24.59 3.90 -4.63
CA GLU A 263 24.94 5.10 -3.88
C GLU A 263 26.44 5.42 -4.01
N ASP A 264 27.30 4.42 -3.84
CA ASP A 264 28.75 4.57 -3.97
C ASP A 264 29.14 5.00 -5.39
N LEU A 265 28.45 4.46 -6.39
CA LEU A 265 28.69 4.83 -7.78
C LEU A 265 28.36 6.30 -8.04
N VAL A 266 27.20 6.79 -7.57
CA VAL A 266 26.85 8.20 -7.70
C VAL A 266 27.84 9.07 -6.93
N GLN A 267 28.25 8.67 -5.73
CA GLN A 267 29.24 9.40 -4.95
C GLN A 267 30.60 9.49 -5.67
N SER A 268 30.96 8.50 -6.50
CA SER A 268 32.17 8.55 -7.32
C SER A 268 32.07 9.47 -8.55
N SER A 269 30.85 9.68 -9.08
CA SER A 269 30.63 10.51 -10.28
C SER A 269 30.40 11.99 -9.97
N VAL A 270 30.04 12.34 -8.73
CA VAL A 270 29.79 13.74 -8.33
C VAL A 270 30.78 14.24 -7.27
N CYS A 271 30.97 15.56 -7.19
CA CYS A 271 31.81 16.17 -6.14
C CYS A 271 31.13 16.17 -4.77
N ASP A 272 29.81 16.39 -4.72
CA ASP A 272 29.03 16.43 -3.49
C ASP A 272 27.60 15.94 -3.76
N THR A 273 27.17 14.92 -3.02
CA THR A 273 25.81 14.36 -3.12
C THR A 273 24.75 15.18 -2.40
N GLY A 274 25.16 16.14 -1.57
CA GLY A 274 24.29 17.15 -0.94
C GLY A 274 24.07 18.39 -1.81
N ASN A 275 24.82 18.56 -2.89
CA ASN A 275 24.73 19.73 -3.75
C ASN A 275 23.85 19.45 -4.98
N MET A 276 22.78 20.25 -5.15
CA MET A 276 21.85 20.10 -6.28
C MET A 276 22.55 20.24 -7.64
N SER A 277 23.43 21.23 -7.81
CA SER A 277 24.13 21.46 -9.08
C SER A 277 25.01 20.26 -9.48
N CYS A 278 25.60 19.57 -8.50
CA CYS A 278 26.35 18.34 -8.76
C CYS A 278 25.42 17.19 -9.19
N MET A 279 24.36 16.93 -8.43
CA MET A 279 23.44 15.81 -8.69
C MET A 279 22.58 16.00 -9.94
N TYR A 280 22.34 17.25 -10.35
CA TYR A 280 21.61 17.59 -11.57
C TYR A 280 22.50 17.70 -12.82
N GLY A 281 23.81 17.43 -12.70
CA GLY A 281 24.74 17.53 -13.83
C GLY A 281 24.99 18.97 -14.29
N ARG A 282 24.72 19.97 -13.45
CA ARG A 282 24.96 21.40 -13.71
C ARG A 282 26.35 21.86 -13.26
N CYS A 283 27.12 20.98 -12.60
CA CYS A 283 28.46 21.27 -12.09
C CYS A 283 29.53 21.01 -13.16
N GLN A 284 30.28 22.04 -13.54
CA GLN A 284 31.37 21.92 -14.52
C GLN A 284 32.46 20.92 -14.12
N LYS A 285 32.70 20.72 -12.81
CA LYS A 285 33.69 19.74 -12.32
C LYS A 285 33.22 18.28 -12.42
N CYS A 286 31.91 18.05 -12.51
CA CYS A 286 31.32 16.70 -12.56
C CYS A 286 30.98 16.27 -13.99
N ILE A 287 30.84 17.21 -14.93
CA ILE A 287 30.33 16.93 -16.27
C ILE A 287 31.22 15.96 -17.07
N GLU A 288 32.53 15.98 -16.80
CA GLU A 288 33.52 15.10 -17.42
C GLU A 288 33.87 13.88 -16.55
N LYS A 289 33.33 13.79 -15.33
CA LYS A 289 33.63 12.67 -14.44
C LYS A 289 32.82 11.44 -14.83
N THR A 290 33.52 10.41 -15.24
CA THR A 290 32.97 9.07 -15.38
C THR A 290 33.35 8.23 -14.17
N PHE A 291 32.54 7.23 -13.85
CA PHE A 291 32.88 6.30 -12.78
C PHE A 291 34.03 5.38 -13.24
N PRO A 292 34.94 4.97 -12.34
CA PRO A 292 36.05 4.11 -12.70
C PRO A 292 35.56 2.77 -13.28
N THR A 293 36.08 2.38 -14.43
CA THR A 293 35.79 1.09 -15.05
C THR A 293 37.09 0.39 -15.40
N SER A 294 37.20 -0.89 -15.03
CA SER A 294 38.29 -1.77 -15.43
C SER A 294 37.76 -2.75 -16.47
N LEU A 295 37.81 -2.35 -17.74
CA LEU A 295 37.54 -3.26 -18.85
C LEU A 295 38.81 -4.02 -19.19
N ASP A 296 38.80 -5.34 -19.01
CA ASP A 296 39.84 -6.21 -19.54
C ASP A 296 39.70 -6.26 -21.09
N PRO A 297 40.72 -5.88 -21.88
CA PRO A 297 40.70 -5.98 -23.33
C PRO A 297 40.32 -7.37 -23.87
N LEU A 298 40.60 -8.43 -23.10
CA LEU A 298 40.24 -9.82 -23.47
C LEU A 298 38.74 -10.11 -23.34
N THR A 299 37.98 -9.26 -22.64
CA THR A 299 36.54 -9.42 -22.44
C THR A 299 35.70 -8.56 -23.41
N GLN A 300 36.36 -7.81 -24.28
CA GLN A 300 35.72 -6.93 -25.25
C GLN A 300 34.85 -7.73 -26.23
N GLY A 301 33.62 -7.26 -26.47
CA GLY A 301 32.64 -7.93 -27.34
C GLY A 301 31.91 -9.11 -26.70
N ASN A 302 32.23 -9.50 -25.45
CA ASN A 302 31.52 -10.57 -24.78
C ASN A 302 30.05 -10.22 -24.56
N THR A 303 29.18 -11.20 -24.77
CA THR A 303 27.75 -11.06 -24.48
C THR A 303 27.49 -11.28 -23.00
N VAL A 304 26.65 -10.43 -22.42
CA VAL A 304 26.26 -10.46 -21.03
C VAL A 304 24.75 -10.42 -20.90
N ILE A 305 24.27 -11.13 -19.89
CA ILE A 305 22.86 -11.23 -19.56
C ILE A 305 22.63 -10.55 -18.22
N TRP A 306 21.67 -9.64 -18.16
CA TRP A 306 21.21 -9.03 -16.91
C TRP A 306 19.68 -8.92 -16.89
N GLN A 307 19.12 -8.62 -15.73
CA GLN A 307 17.68 -8.44 -15.56
C GLN A 307 17.32 -6.95 -15.52
N GLU A 308 16.17 -6.59 -16.08
CA GLU A 308 15.68 -5.22 -16.04
C GLU A 308 14.15 -5.18 -16.06
N TRP A 309 13.56 -4.31 -15.27
CA TRP A 309 12.14 -4.00 -15.35
C TRP A 309 11.87 -3.12 -16.58
N VAL A 310 11.02 -3.58 -17.49
CA VAL A 310 10.64 -2.90 -18.73
C VAL A 310 9.13 -2.68 -18.74
N THR A 311 8.71 -1.49 -19.17
CA THR A 311 7.28 -1.14 -19.31
C THR A 311 6.95 -1.10 -20.79
N ARG A 312 5.97 -1.91 -21.23
CA ARG A 312 5.54 -2.01 -22.63
C ARG A 312 4.04 -1.74 -22.74
N SER A 313 3.61 -1.11 -23.82
CA SER A 313 2.18 -1.02 -24.16
C SER A 313 1.71 -2.36 -24.71
N VAL A 314 0.65 -2.90 -24.13
CA VAL A 314 0.02 -4.16 -24.54
C VAL A 314 -1.45 -3.87 -24.82
N THR A 315 -1.92 -4.22 -26.00
CA THR A 315 -3.35 -4.16 -26.33
C THR A 315 -4.07 -5.28 -25.60
N VAL A 316 -5.04 -4.91 -24.76
CA VAL A 316 -5.90 -5.87 -24.06
C VAL A 316 -7.28 -5.75 -24.67
N THR A 317 -7.76 -6.84 -25.25
CA THR A 317 -9.13 -6.94 -25.73
C THR A 317 -10.05 -7.23 -24.55
N LYS A 318 -11.02 -6.35 -24.31
CA LYS A 318 -12.03 -6.50 -23.27
C LYS A 318 -13.36 -6.80 -23.93
N THR A 319 -13.95 -7.94 -23.61
CA THR A 319 -15.32 -8.26 -24.03
C THR A 319 -16.30 -7.48 -23.16
N LEU A 320 -17.10 -6.63 -23.77
CA LEU A 320 -18.18 -5.88 -23.14
C LEU A 320 -19.38 -6.80 -22.89
N LYS A 321 -20.31 -6.33 -22.04
CA LYS A 321 -21.49 -7.13 -21.62
C LYS A 321 -22.44 -7.47 -22.77
N ASP A 322 -22.37 -6.71 -23.86
CA ASP A 322 -23.12 -6.90 -25.10
C ASP A 322 -22.45 -7.88 -26.08
N GLY A 323 -21.29 -8.45 -25.72
CA GLY A 323 -20.51 -9.36 -26.57
C GLY A 323 -19.56 -8.65 -27.55
N SER A 324 -19.57 -7.32 -27.60
CA SER A 324 -18.60 -6.56 -28.40
C SER A 324 -17.21 -6.58 -27.75
N THR A 325 -16.15 -6.47 -28.55
CA THR A 325 -14.77 -6.43 -28.07
C THR A 325 -14.19 -5.03 -28.23
N GLU A 326 -13.78 -4.43 -27.11
CA GLU A 326 -13.08 -3.15 -27.07
C GLU A 326 -11.59 -3.40 -26.88
N GLU A 327 -10.75 -2.88 -27.78
CA GLU A 327 -9.30 -2.92 -27.63
C GLU A 327 -8.81 -1.74 -26.81
N ARG A 328 -8.22 -2.01 -25.65
CA ARG A 328 -7.64 -0.97 -24.81
C ARG A 328 -6.14 -1.17 -24.68
N GLN A 329 -5.36 -0.16 -25.08
CA GLN A 329 -3.93 -0.13 -24.79
C GLN A 329 -3.70 0.02 -23.29
N THR A 330 -2.98 -0.94 -22.70
CA THR A 330 -2.65 -0.96 -21.28
C THR A 330 -1.14 -1.10 -21.11
N LYS A 331 -0.54 -0.35 -20.18
CA LYS A 331 0.89 -0.49 -19.88
C LYS A 331 1.11 -1.69 -18.97
N LYS A 332 2.01 -2.59 -19.38
CA LYS A 332 2.44 -3.75 -18.58
C LYS A 332 3.92 -3.63 -18.25
N THR A 333 4.25 -3.69 -16.97
CA THR A 333 5.64 -3.72 -16.50
C THR A 333 6.04 -5.17 -16.19
N VAL A 334 7.15 -5.63 -16.78
CA VAL A 334 7.64 -7.01 -16.65
C VAL A 334 9.15 -7.01 -16.37
N LEU A 335 9.59 -8.02 -15.62
CA LEU A 335 11.01 -8.28 -15.41
C LEU A 335 11.52 -9.12 -16.59
N GLU A 336 12.45 -8.58 -17.36
CA GLU A 336 12.99 -9.21 -18.56
C GLU A 336 14.48 -9.52 -18.40
N LYS A 337 14.95 -10.56 -19.11
CA LYS A 337 16.38 -10.81 -19.27
C LYS A 337 16.83 -10.13 -20.56
N ARG A 338 17.75 -9.18 -20.45
CA ARG A 338 18.41 -8.54 -21.59
C ARG A 338 19.74 -9.21 -21.84
N THR A 339 20.05 -9.43 -23.12
CA THR A 339 21.32 -9.97 -23.59
C THR A 339 21.93 -8.94 -24.54
N SER A 340 23.11 -8.44 -24.23
CA SER A 340 23.84 -7.47 -25.07
C SER A 340 25.33 -7.54 -24.79
N SER A 341 26.14 -6.67 -25.39
CA SER A 341 27.58 -6.62 -25.12
C SER A 341 27.90 -5.91 -23.80
N ILE A 342 29.10 -6.11 -23.25
CA ILE A 342 29.58 -5.42 -22.05
C ILE A 342 29.60 -3.90 -22.26
N GLU A 343 30.04 -3.44 -23.43
CA GLU A 343 30.12 -2.03 -23.78
C GLU A 343 28.74 -1.40 -23.80
N ARG A 344 27.73 -2.12 -24.30
CA ARG A 344 26.35 -1.62 -24.27
C ARG A 344 25.80 -1.55 -22.85
N LEU A 345 26.13 -2.51 -21.99
CA LEU A 345 25.77 -2.47 -20.57
C LEU A 345 26.39 -1.25 -19.86
N LEU A 346 27.65 -0.92 -20.17
CA LEU A 346 28.33 0.27 -19.67
C LEU A 346 27.69 1.56 -20.21
N ALA A 347 27.51 1.66 -21.52
CA ALA A 347 26.87 2.81 -22.15
C ALA A 347 25.49 3.10 -21.55
N LEU A 348 24.65 2.07 -21.39
CA LEU A 348 23.33 2.19 -20.75
C LEU A 348 23.40 2.63 -19.29
N THR A 349 24.43 2.20 -18.56
CA THR A 349 24.59 2.59 -17.16
C THR A 349 25.03 4.04 -17.05
N THR A 350 25.99 4.47 -17.88
CA THR A 350 26.42 5.87 -17.98
C THR A 350 25.27 6.78 -18.43
N GLU A 351 24.46 6.34 -19.38
CA GLU A 351 23.28 7.06 -19.88
C GLU A 351 22.23 7.27 -18.77
N HIS A 352 21.98 6.24 -17.96
CA HIS A 352 20.96 6.30 -16.90
C HIS A 352 21.45 6.96 -15.59
N LEU A 353 22.76 7.06 -15.39
CA LEU A 353 23.34 7.53 -14.13
C LEU A 353 22.95 8.98 -13.77
N PRO A 354 22.95 9.96 -14.69
CA PRO A 354 22.52 11.33 -14.37
C PRO A 354 21.07 11.40 -13.90
N GLY A 355 20.15 10.69 -14.57
CA GLY A 355 18.74 10.64 -14.16
C GLY A 355 18.56 9.99 -12.78
N PHE A 356 19.38 8.99 -12.47
CA PHE A 356 19.38 8.36 -11.15
C PHE A 356 19.98 9.24 -10.05
N ALA A 357 21.03 10.02 -10.34
CA ALA A 357 21.59 10.98 -9.40
C ALA A 357 20.54 12.04 -9.02
N ILE A 358 19.82 12.59 -10.00
CA ILE A 358 18.68 13.51 -9.75
C ILE A 358 17.65 12.84 -8.85
N HIS A 359 17.22 11.62 -9.19
CA HIS A 359 16.26 10.86 -8.41
C HIS A 359 16.71 10.67 -6.96
N MET A 360 17.96 10.25 -6.73
CA MET A 360 18.53 10.10 -5.38
C MET A 360 18.54 11.41 -4.59
N PHE A 361 18.95 12.51 -5.22
CA PHE A 361 18.94 13.82 -4.59
C PHE A 361 17.53 14.23 -4.19
N ASN A 362 16.55 14.06 -5.09
CA ASN A 362 15.16 14.41 -4.83
C ASN A 362 14.57 13.59 -3.70
N VAL A 363 14.78 12.26 -3.67
CA VAL A 363 14.34 11.40 -2.55
C VAL A 363 14.85 11.96 -1.22
N LYS A 364 16.16 12.24 -1.15
CA LYS A 364 16.81 12.73 0.07
C LYS A 364 16.31 14.12 0.46
N ASN A 365 16.30 15.07 -0.48
CA ASN A 365 15.89 16.46 -0.22
C ASN A 365 14.41 16.54 0.16
N GLN A 366 13.51 15.87 -0.58
CA GLN A 366 12.09 15.83 -0.24
C GLN A 366 11.86 15.27 1.16
N TYR A 367 12.52 14.15 1.50
CA TYR A 367 12.39 13.56 2.83
C TYR A 367 12.86 14.53 3.93
N LEU A 368 14.04 15.13 3.77
CA LEU A 368 14.60 16.06 4.76
C LEU A 368 13.76 17.32 4.91
N SER A 369 13.36 17.95 3.80
CA SER A 369 12.53 19.16 3.79
C SER A 369 11.15 18.91 4.42
N LEU A 370 10.49 17.80 4.10
CA LEU A 370 9.19 17.45 4.67
C LEU A 370 9.29 17.11 6.16
N LYS A 371 10.38 16.45 6.58
CA LYS A 371 10.64 16.17 7.98
C LYS A 371 10.86 17.46 8.76
N ALA A 372 11.75 18.33 8.27
CA ALA A 372 12.02 19.62 8.88
C ALA A 372 10.74 20.46 9.03
N MET A 373 9.93 20.55 7.96
CA MET A 373 8.65 21.26 8.01
C MET A 373 7.72 20.73 9.11
N LYS A 374 7.57 19.40 9.23
CA LYS A 374 6.74 18.79 10.29
C LYS A 374 7.29 19.05 11.69
N ASP A 375 8.61 19.01 11.85
CA ASP A 375 9.29 19.22 13.13
C ASP A 375 9.21 20.70 13.58
N THR A 376 9.06 21.65 12.64
CA THR A 376 8.98 23.09 12.90
C THR A 376 7.56 23.68 12.77
N LEU A 377 6.51 22.87 12.77
CA LEU A 377 5.13 23.35 12.69
C LEU A 377 4.74 24.20 13.92
N THR A 378 4.29 25.41 13.64
CA THR A 378 3.74 26.39 14.60
C THR A 378 2.24 26.23 14.75
N ASP A 379 1.65 26.88 15.76
CA ASP A 379 0.21 26.80 16.05
C ASP A 379 -0.65 27.37 14.89
N ASP A 380 -0.10 28.24 14.04
CA ASP A 380 -0.77 28.84 12.86
C ASP A 380 -0.68 27.99 11.59
N ALA A 381 -0.11 26.78 11.65
CA ALA A 381 0.14 25.93 10.50
C ALA A 381 -0.30 24.48 10.73
N VAL A 382 -0.77 23.83 9.66
CA VAL A 382 -1.08 22.40 9.65
C VAL A 382 -0.50 21.72 8.41
N ALA A 383 0.04 20.51 8.57
CA ALA A 383 0.41 19.69 7.44
C ALA A 383 -0.60 18.56 7.20
N VAL A 384 -1.09 18.46 5.98
CA VAL A 384 -2.11 17.50 5.55
C VAL A 384 -1.48 16.50 4.60
N HIS A 385 -1.14 15.31 5.12
CA HIS A 385 -0.57 14.23 4.32
C HIS A 385 -1.68 13.32 3.83
N VAL A 386 -1.82 13.15 2.51
CA VAL A 386 -2.92 12.41 1.88
C VAL A 386 -2.44 11.39 0.87
N ASP A 387 -3.22 10.33 0.72
CA ASP A 387 -3.09 9.33 -0.33
C ASP A 387 -4.43 8.61 -0.56
N TYR A 388 -4.61 8.07 -1.77
CA TYR A 388 -5.69 7.15 -2.07
C TYR A 388 -5.30 5.73 -1.64
N SER A 389 -6.06 5.18 -0.70
CA SER A 389 -5.98 3.76 -0.41
C SER A 389 -6.68 2.99 -1.54
N GLU A 390 -6.15 1.81 -1.90
CA GLU A 390 -6.87 0.91 -2.82
C GLU A 390 -8.32 0.73 -2.36
N ASN A 391 -9.25 0.74 -3.33
CA ASN A 391 -10.67 0.64 -3.10
C ASN A 391 -11.01 -0.57 -2.23
N TYR A 392 -11.96 -0.38 -1.32
CA TYR A 392 -12.49 -1.48 -0.53
C TYR A 392 -13.55 -2.22 -1.34
N SER A 393 -13.30 -3.48 -1.67
CA SER A 393 -14.37 -4.38 -2.12
C SER A 393 -15.26 -4.76 -0.94
N CYS A 394 -16.52 -4.35 -1.02
CA CYS A 394 -17.62 -4.71 -0.12
C CYS A 394 -17.74 -6.24 -0.02
N LYS A 395 -18.23 -6.72 1.13
CA LYS A 395 -18.29 -8.16 1.40
C LYS A 395 -19.51 -8.48 2.26
N TYR A 396 -20.12 -9.61 1.98
CA TYR A 396 -21.16 -10.16 2.83
C TYR A 396 -20.55 -11.07 3.90
N ALA A 397 -21.15 -11.10 5.08
CA ALA A 397 -20.70 -11.98 6.15
C ALA A 397 -20.87 -13.47 5.80
N LYS A 398 -21.87 -13.78 4.98
CA LYS A 398 -22.08 -15.08 4.33
C LYS A 398 -22.47 -14.82 2.89
N GLU A 399 -21.65 -15.29 1.95
CA GLU A 399 -21.95 -15.21 0.52
C GLU A 399 -22.62 -16.50 0.06
N ILE A 400 -23.69 -16.38 -0.73
CA ILE A 400 -24.30 -17.52 -1.41
C ILE A 400 -23.44 -17.93 -2.61
N LYS A 401 -23.62 -19.16 -3.09
CA LYS A 401 -22.82 -19.69 -4.21
C LYS A 401 -22.93 -18.82 -5.47
N ASP A 402 -24.11 -18.24 -5.72
CA ASP A 402 -24.38 -17.45 -6.92
C ASP A 402 -23.71 -16.07 -6.90
N THR A 403 -23.55 -15.45 -5.71
CA THR A 403 -22.77 -14.21 -5.54
C THR A 403 -21.27 -14.43 -5.68
N HIS A 404 -20.77 -15.66 -5.49
CA HIS A 404 -19.35 -15.97 -5.67
C HIS A 404 -18.92 -15.99 -7.15
N PHE A 405 -19.88 -16.18 -8.08
CA PHE A 405 -19.65 -16.22 -9.53
C PHE A 405 -20.32 -15.06 -10.30
N GLY A 406 -21.05 -14.17 -9.62
CA GLY A 406 -21.70 -12.99 -10.21
C GLY A 406 -20.74 -11.80 -10.43
N THR A 407 -21.25 -10.74 -11.09
CA THR A 407 -20.57 -9.45 -11.23
C THR A 407 -20.04 -8.97 -9.88
N GLY A 408 -18.75 -8.63 -9.81
CA GLY A 408 -18.01 -8.45 -8.57
C GLY A 408 -18.62 -7.45 -7.58
N ASN A 409 -18.31 -7.64 -6.30
CA ASN A 409 -18.81 -6.84 -5.19
C ASN A 409 -18.55 -5.34 -5.40
N ASP A 410 -19.50 -4.52 -4.92
CA ASP A 410 -19.38 -3.06 -4.92
C ASP A 410 -18.06 -2.60 -4.32
N GLN A 411 -17.54 -1.50 -4.86
CA GLN A 411 -16.27 -0.92 -4.44
C GLN A 411 -16.50 0.46 -3.83
N VAL A 412 -15.75 0.75 -2.78
CA VAL A 412 -15.76 2.05 -2.11
C VAL A 412 -14.38 2.68 -2.22
N THR A 413 -14.34 3.94 -2.64
CA THR A 413 -13.12 4.75 -2.67
C THR A 413 -12.80 5.27 -1.28
N LEU A 414 -11.53 5.14 -0.86
CA LEU A 414 -11.04 5.67 0.41
C LEU A 414 -9.90 6.66 0.13
N HIS A 415 -10.17 7.95 0.32
CA HIS A 415 -9.13 8.97 0.36
C HIS A 415 -8.74 9.21 1.81
N THR A 416 -7.49 8.87 2.15
CA THR A 416 -7.01 8.77 3.52
C THR A 416 -5.96 9.82 3.80
N GLY A 417 -5.87 10.27 5.05
CA GLY A 417 -4.86 11.24 5.40
C GLY A 417 -4.57 11.37 6.88
N VAL A 418 -3.54 12.16 7.16
CA VAL A 418 -3.05 12.46 8.49
C VAL A 418 -2.76 13.96 8.58
N LEU A 419 -3.33 14.59 9.59
CA LEU A 419 -3.03 15.97 9.99
C LEU A 419 -1.88 15.94 10.99
N TYR A 420 -0.82 16.68 10.69
CA TYR A 420 0.25 16.99 11.63
C TYR A 420 0.05 18.44 12.10
N LEU A 421 -0.03 18.59 13.41
CA LEU A 421 -0.24 19.86 14.09
C LEU A 421 0.99 20.18 14.94
N SER A 422 1.03 21.42 15.42
CA SER A 422 2.03 21.88 16.38
C SER A 422 2.20 20.95 17.58
N ARG A 423 3.41 20.94 18.14
CA ARG A 423 3.79 20.16 19.33
C ARG A 423 3.65 18.63 19.12
N GLY A 424 3.75 18.18 17.88
CA GLY A 424 3.74 16.75 17.52
C GLY A 424 2.37 16.08 17.62
N ARG A 425 1.28 16.86 17.66
CA ARG A 425 -0.09 16.31 17.64
C ARG A 425 -0.40 15.76 16.26
N VAL A 426 -1.06 14.59 16.21
CA VAL A 426 -1.37 13.89 14.98
C VAL A 426 -2.81 13.40 15.00
N GLU A 427 -3.57 13.70 13.96
CA GLU A 427 -4.95 13.22 13.77
C GLU A 427 -5.09 12.46 12.44
N ALA A 428 -5.71 11.28 12.46
CA ALA A 428 -5.99 10.53 11.25
C ALA A 428 -7.42 10.84 10.76
N PHE A 429 -7.58 10.95 9.44
CA PHE A 429 -8.89 11.08 8.82
C PHE A 429 -9.01 10.19 7.58
N ALA A 430 -10.25 9.94 7.16
CA ALA A 430 -10.56 9.35 5.88
C ALA A 430 -11.89 9.86 5.34
N SER A 431 -11.99 9.95 4.02
CA SER A 431 -13.22 10.26 3.32
C SER A 431 -13.60 9.11 2.40
N LEU A 432 -14.88 8.75 2.42
CA LEU A 432 -15.44 7.59 1.73
C LEU A 432 -16.44 8.04 0.68
N SER A 433 -16.39 7.41 -0.48
CA SER A 433 -17.35 7.62 -1.57
C SER A 433 -17.66 6.33 -2.31
N SER A 434 -18.90 6.19 -2.77
CA SER A 434 -19.30 5.18 -3.75
C SER A 434 -18.76 5.47 -5.15
N SER A 435 -18.38 6.72 -5.44
CA SER A 435 -17.74 7.09 -6.71
C SER A 435 -16.33 6.51 -6.78
N LEU A 436 -15.99 5.90 -7.93
CA LEU A 436 -14.66 5.36 -8.22
C LEU A 436 -13.74 6.38 -8.92
N GLN A 437 -14.16 7.65 -8.99
CA GLN A 437 -13.35 8.72 -9.58
C GLN A 437 -12.20 9.10 -8.65
N HIS A 438 -11.01 9.23 -9.21
CA HIS A 438 -9.78 9.64 -8.52
C HIS A 438 -9.12 10.85 -9.18
N ASP A 439 -9.86 11.59 -10.01
CA ASP A 439 -9.31 12.78 -10.67
C ASP A 439 -9.09 13.94 -9.68
N ALA A 440 -8.49 15.03 -10.15
CA ALA A 440 -8.23 16.21 -9.32
C ALA A 440 -9.51 16.76 -8.69
N VAL A 441 -10.63 16.76 -9.43
CA VAL A 441 -11.92 17.26 -8.95
C VAL A 441 -12.44 16.40 -7.80
N ALA A 442 -12.45 15.07 -7.96
CA ALA A 442 -12.82 14.15 -6.91
C ALA A 442 -11.93 14.31 -5.68
N THR A 443 -10.62 14.46 -5.88
CA THR A 443 -9.64 14.68 -4.80
C THR A 443 -10.00 15.91 -3.96
N TRP A 444 -10.31 17.03 -4.61
CA TRP A 444 -10.69 18.26 -3.91
C TRP A 444 -12.07 18.16 -3.25
N ALA A 445 -13.02 17.42 -3.82
CA ALA A 445 -14.28 17.09 -3.16
C ALA A 445 -14.07 16.25 -1.88
N HIS A 446 -13.05 15.37 -1.88
CA HIS A 446 -12.64 14.61 -0.70
C HIS A 446 -11.93 15.47 0.36
N LEU A 447 -11.20 16.51 -0.05
CA LEU A 447 -10.51 17.43 0.86
C LEU A 447 -11.41 18.50 1.45
N ASP A 448 -12.43 18.94 0.74
CA ASP A 448 -13.39 19.97 1.18
C ASP A 448 -13.95 19.78 2.61
N PRO A 449 -14.47 18.59 3.02
CA PRO A 449 -14.90 18.39 4.40
C PRO A 449 -13.74 18.44 5.42
N VAL A 450 -12.52 18.09 5.02
CA VAL A 450 -11.32 18.16 5.86
C VAL A 450 -10.93 19.62 6.09
N LEU A 451 -11.00 20.46 5.06
CA LEU A 451 -10.72 21.90 5.17
C LEU A 451 -11.71 22.58 6.11
N ARG A 452 -13.01 22.28 5.99
CA ARG A 452 -14.02 22.79 6.94
C ARG A 452 -13.76 22.34 8.36
N TYR A 453 -13.36 21.09 8.55
CA TYR A 453 -13.00 20.57 9.87
C TYR A 453 -11.79 21.30 10.47
N ILE A 454 -10.73 21.52 9.69
CA ILE A 454 -9.55 22.27 10.14
C ILE A 454 -9.95 23.68 10.56
N ARG A 455 -10.71 24.40 9.72
CA ARG A 455 -11.14 25.77 10.03
C ARG A 455 -12.07 25.87 11.24
N GLY A 456 -12.96 24.88 11.43
CA GLY A 456 -13.88 24.85 12.56
C GLY A 456 -13.19 24.48 13.88
N LYS A 457 -12.22 23.56 13.86
CA LYS A 457 -11.55 23.06 15.06
C LYS A 457 -10.30 23.85 15.46
N TYR A 458 -9.60 24.41 14.47
CA TYR A 458 -8.33 25.12 14.61
C TYR A 458 -8.41 26.49 13.91
N PRO A 459 -9.21 27.44 14.44
CA PRO A 459 -9.40 28.75 13.82
C PRO A 459 -8.10 29.55 13.64
N GLU A 460 -7.10 29.29 14.48
CA GLU A 460 -5.76 29.90 14.46
C GLU A 460 -4.89 29.46 13.27
N VAL A 461 -5.28 28.41 12.54
CA VAL A 461 -4.47 27.87 11.44
C VAL A 461 -4.73 28.64 10.15
N HIS A 462 -3.74 29.43 9.74
CA HIS A 462 -3.78 30.22 8.49
C HIS A 462 -2.94 29.59 7.36
N ASN A 463 -1.95 28.76 7.71
CA ASN A 463 -1.03 28.14 6.75
C ASN A 463 -1.31 26.64 6.56
N LEU A 464 -1.34 26.19 5.30
CA LEU A 464 -1.71 24.83 4.93
C LEU A 464 -0.61 24.16 4.10
N HIS A 465 -0.10 23.03 4.59
CA HIS A 465 0.97 22.27 3.94
C HIS A 465 0.50 20.87 3.51
N PHE A 466 0.11 20.72 2.26
CA PHE A 466 -0.22 19.41 1.70
C PHE A 466 1.02 18.58 1.39
N ILE A 467 0.89 17.27 1.59
CA ILE A 467 1.87 16.25 1.21
C ILE A 467 1.12 15.13 0.51
N SER A 468 1.54 14.75 -0.69
CA SER A 468 0.99 13.60 -1.40
C SER A 468 2.05 12.92 -2.26
N ASP A 469 1.72 11.75 -2.80
CA ASP A 469 2.40 11.26 -3.99
C ASP A 469 2.03 12.12 -5.22
N GLY A 470 2.76 11.95 -6.32
CA GLY A 470 2.66 12.82 -7.51
C GLY A 470 2.00 12.25 -8.77
N PRO A 471 1.04 11.30 -8.74
CA PRO A 471 0.40 10.82 -9.97
C PRO A 471 -0.31 11.95 -10.70
N THR A 472 -0.06 12.05 -11.99
CA THR A 472 -0.58 13.13 -12.84
C THR A 472 -2.08 13.08 -13.02
N SER A 473 -2.71 11.91 -12.87
CA SER A 473 -4.16 11.79 -12.93
C SER A 473 -4.89 12.35 -11.72
N GLN A 474 -4.20 12.54 -10.58
CA GLN A 474 -4.83 12.86 -9.30
C GLN A 474 -4.31 14.21 -8.77
N TYR A 475 -3.12 14.22 -8.17
CA TYR A 475 -2.61 15.36 -7.41
C TYR A 475 -1.72 16.32 -8.23
N ARG A 476 -1.04 15.84 -9.28
CA ARG A 476 0.00 16.59 -10.00
C ARG A 476 -0.42 16.92 -11.45
N ASN A 477 -1.37 17.83 -11.60
CA ASN A 477 -1.84 18.33 -12.90
C ASN A 477 -2.35 19.77 -12.80
N LYS A 478 -2.58 20.41 -13.96
CA LYS A 478 -3.05 21.80 -14.06
C LYS A 478 -4.32 22.09 -13.24
N THR A 479 -5.28 21.17 -13.25
CA THR A 479 -6.54 21.30 -12.51
C THR A 479 -6.31 21.29 -11.00
N SER A 480 -5.52 20.33 -10.51
CA SER A 480 -5.15 20.23 -9.10
C SER A 480 -4.33 21.45 -8.65
N PHE A 481 -3.43 21.96 -9.49
CA PHE A 481 -2.65 23.16 -9.19
C PHE A 481 -3.53 24.42 -9.07
N TYR A 482 -4.47 24.59 -9.99
CA TYR A 482 -5.45 25.68 -9.92
C TYR A 482 -6.31 25.57 -8.64
N LEU A 483 -6.84 24.38 -8.35
CA LEU A 483 -7.66 24.14 -7.15
C LEU A 483 -6.84 24.35 -5.86
N ALA A 484 -5.57 23.95 -5.83
CA ALA A 484 -4.65 24.23 -4.72
C ALA A 484 -4.42 25.71 -4.48
N SER A 485 -4.46 26.51 -5.55
CA SER A 485 -4.33 27.95 -5.47
C SER A 485 -5.63 28.67 -5.15
N THR A 486 -6.80 28.02 -5.16
CA THR A 486 -8.10 28.71 -5.02
C THR A 486 -8.94 28.18 -3.87
N VAL A 487 -9.17 26.86 -3.80
CA VAL A 487 -10.07 26.24 -2.83
C VAL A 487 -9.69 26.55 -1.38
N PRO A 488 -8.42 26.43 -0.95
CA PRO A 488 -8.07 26.76 0.43
C PRO A 488 -8.37 28.24 0.79
N PHE A 489 -8.17 29.17 -0.13
CA PHE A 489 -8.46 30.58 0.11
C PHE A 489 -9.95 30.84 0.29
N MET A 490 -10.83 30.10 -0.40
CA MET A 490 -12.28 30.14 -0.17
C MET A 490 -12.66 29.68 1.24
N HIS A 491 -11.84 28.85 1.88
CA HIS A 491 -12.00 28.43 3.28
C HIS A 491 -11.30 29.38 4.28
N GLY A 492 -10.66 30.45 3.82
CA GLY A 492 -10.00 31.46 4.65
C GLY A 492 -8.55 31.14 5.05
N PHE A 493 -7.86 30.25 4.32
CA PHE A 493 -6.41 30.07 4.47
C PHE A 493 -5.64 31.14 3.67
N GLU A 494 -4.46 31.53 4.16
CA GLU A 494 -3.66 32.63 3.61
C GLU A 494 -2.42 32.16 2.86
N TRP A 495 -1.88 31.00 3.22
CA TRP A 495 -0.70 30.44 2.58
C TRP A 495 -0.86 28.93 2.39
N VAL A 496 -0.67 28.48 1.15
CA VAL A 496 -0.79 27.08 0.78
C VAL A 496 0.53 26.61 0.19
N THR A 497 0.97 25.43 0.61
CA THR A 497 2.02 24.70 -0.10
C THR A 497 1.53 23.29 -0.39
N TRP A 498 1.83 22.78 -1.58
CA TRP A 498 1.65 21.37 -1.92
C TRP A 498 3.00 20.75 -2.24
N ASN A 499 3.37 19.72 -1.48
CA ASN A 499 4.68 19.09 -1.59
C ASN A 499 4.51 17.65 -2.05
N TYR A 500 5.18 17.29 -3.15
CA TYR A 500 5.12 15.96 -3.70
C TYR A 500 6.35 15.15 -3.27
N THR A 501 6.14 13.90 -2.90
CA THR A 501 7.24 12.95 -2.74
C THR A 501 7.79 12.55 -4.12
N GLU A 502 9.07 12.17 -4.16
CA GLU A 502 9.70 11.62 -5.35
C GLU A 502 9.03 10.31 -5.79
N ALA A 503 9.00 10.04 -7.09
CA ALA A 503 8.25 8.92 -7.66
C ALA A 503 8.68 7.57 -7.05
N SER A 504 7.72 6.67 -6.79
CA SER A 504 7.94 5.38 -6.10
C SER A 504 8.42 5.47 -4.64
N HIS A 505 8.55 6.67 -4.06
CA HIS A 505 8.96 6.90 -2.66
C HIS A 505 7.88 7.59 -1.81
N GLY A 506 6.63 7.63 -2.29
CA GLY A 506 5.51 8.33 -1.64
C GLY A 506 4.77 7.58 -0.53
N LYS A 507 5.19 6.36 -0.20
CA LYS A 507 4.52 5.59 0.86
C LYS A 507 4.61 6.28 2.20
N GLY A 508 3.48 6.37 2.90
CA GLY A 508 3.34 7.27 4.03
C GLY A 508 2.40 6.78 5.13
N ALA A 509 2.16 7.67 6.09
CA ALA A 509 1.17 7.46 7.14
C ALA A 509 -0.28 7.23 6.61
N PRO A 510 -0.73 7.89 5.53
CA PRO A 510 -2.06 7.65 4.94
C PRO A 510 -2.32 6.19 4.56
N ASP A 511 -1.33 5.50 3.97
CA ASP A 511 -1.39 4.04 3.69
C ASP A 511 -1.74 3.22 4.94
N GLY A 512 -1.18 3.63 6.08
CA GLY A 512 -1.42 2.99 7.38
C GLY A 512 -2.87 3.15 7.83
N VAL A 513 -3.44 4.34 7.64
CA VAL A 513 -4.85 4.65 7.94
C VAL A 513 -5.76 3.80 7.06
N GLY A 514 -5.54 3.79 5.74
CA GLY A 514 -6.32 2.98 4.80
C GLY A 514 -6.21 1.47 5.11
N GLY A 515 -5.01 1.00 5.42
CA GLY A 515 -4.80 -0.38 5.85
C GLY A 515 -5.56 -0.73 7.14
N ALA A 516 -5.56 0.16 8.13
CA ALA A 516 -6.24 -0.04 9.40
C ALA A 516 -7.77 -0.08 9.25
N LEU A 517 -8.35 0.87 8.49
CA LEU A 517 -9.79 0.92 8.23
C LEU A 517 -10.26 -0.32 7.45
N LYS A 518 -9.55 -0.70 6.38
CA LYS A 518 -9.90 -1.90 5.61
C LYS A 518 -9.79 -3.18 6.45
N ASN A 519 -8.78 -3.28 7.31
CA ASN A 519 -8.63 -4.41 8.23
C ASN A 519 -9.74 -4.46 9.29
N LEU A 520 -10.22 -3.31 9.75
CA LEU A 520 -11.35 -3.22 10.66
C LEU A 520 -12.63 -3.66 9.96
N ALA A 521 -12.91 -3.17 8.76
CA ALA A 521 -14.06 -3.58 7.96
C ALA A 521 -14.05 -5.11 7.68
N ASP A 522 -12.92 -5.65 7.23
CA ASP A 522 -12.77 -7.11 7.01
C ASP A 522 -13.02 -7.92 8.29
N ARG A 523 -12.64 -7.38 9.45
CA ARG A 523 -12.90 -8.01 10.75
C ARG A 523 -14.38 -8.00 11.11
N ILE A 524 -15.07 -6.87 10.92
CA ILE A 524 -16.51 -6.73 11.15
C ILE A 524 -17.28 -7.77 10.30
N VAL A 525 -16.91 -7.89 9.02
CA VAL A 525 -17.46 -8.92 8.12
C VAL A 525 -17.20 -10.33 8.65
N SER A 526 -15.97 -10.62 9.08
CA SER A 526 -15.61 -11.95 9.60
C SER A 526 -16.38 -12.35 10.87
N TYR A 527 -16.92 -11.38 11.63
CA TYR A 527 -17.72 -11.62 12.82
C TYR A 527 -19.22 -11.73 12.57
N GLY A 528 -19.68 -11.61 11.31
CA GLY A 528 -21.08 -11.85 10.97
C GLY A 528 -21.83 -10.64 10.41
N THR A 529 -21.21 -9.46 10.32
CA THR A 529 -21.88 -8.24 9.85
C THR A 529 -21.52 -7.92 8.41
N SER A 530 -22.48 -8.00 7.49
CA SER A 530 -22.26 -7.66 6.08
C SER A 530 -22.00 -6.17 5.87
N ILE A 531 -21.12 -5.85 4.92
CA ILE A 531 -20.86 -4.48 4.45
C ILE A 531 -21.09 -4.48 2.93
N PRO A 532 -22.34 -4.29 2.49
CA PRO A 532 -22.69 -4.36 1.07
C PRO A 532 -22.34 -3.08 0.29
N ASP A 533 -22.35 -1.92 0.93
CA ASP A 533 -22.22 -0.61 0.27
C ASP A 533 -21.36 0.39 1.08
N ALA A 534 -21.15 1.58 0.49
CA ALA A 534 -20.35 2.66 1.09
C ALA A 534 -20.94 3.23 2.38
N ASP A 535 -22.25 3.24 2.54
CA ASP A 535 -22.95 3.82 3.69
C ASP A 535 -22.85 2.89 4.89
N SER A 536 -23.08 1.60 4.64
CA SER A 536 -22.81 0.52 5.57
C SER A 536 -21.36 0.54 6.03
N LEU A 537 -20.40 0.71 5.11
CA LEU A 537 -18.98 0.81 5.45
C LEU A 537 -18.70 2.03 6.35
N TYR A 538 -19.24 3.19 6.00
CA TYR A 538 -19.06 4.42 6.77
C TYR A 538 -19.59 4.29 8.20
N GLU A 539 -20.82 3.81 8.39
CA GLU A 539 -21.44 3.65 9.71
C GLU A 539 -20.67 2.63 10.57
N GLN A 540 -20.27 1.50 9.98
CA GLN A 540 -19.50 0.49 10.68
C GLN A 540 -18.12 1.01 11.12
N LEU A 541 -17.43 1.77 10.26
CA LEU A 541 -16.14 2.35 10.61
C LEU A 541 -16.27 3.51 11.61
N LYS A 542 -17.32 4.32 11.53
CA LYS A 542 -17.57 5.44 12.43
C LYS A 542 -17.79 4.96 13.87
N ASN A 543 -18.52 3.86 14.05
CA ASN A 543 -18.82 3.30 15.37
C ASN A 543 -17.65 2.52 15.99
N ASN A 544 -16.69 2.05 15.17
CA ASN A 544 -15.64 1.13 15.62
C ASN A 544 -14.20 1.66 15.46
N SER A 545 -14.02 2.88 14.95
CA SER A 545 -12.70 3.49 14.75
C SER A 545 -12.59 4.86 15.40
N SER A 546 -11.36 5.26 15.73
CA SER A 546 -11.04 6.60 16.24
C SER A 546 -10.62 7.58 15.12
N VAL A 547 -10.74 7.17 13.87
CA VAL A 547 -10.36 7.98 12.70
C VAL A 547 -11.52 8.92 12.37
N THR A 548 -11.24 10.18 12.08
CA THR A 548 -12.29 11.12 11.65
C THR A 548 -12.77 10.74 10.25
N LEU A 549 -14.06 10.41 10.10
CA LEU A 549 -14.62 9.95 8.83
C LEU A 549 -15.53 10.99 8.18
N TYR A 550 -15.46 11.08 6.86
CA TYR A 550 -16.34 11.92 6.05
C TYR A 550 -16.99 11.11 4.93
N LYS A 551 -18.24 11.47 4.59
CA LYS A 551 -18.94 10.92 3.43
C LYS A 551 -18.95 11.95 2.30
N VAL A 552 -18.57 11.51 1.11
CA VAL A 552 -18.50 12.33 -0.10
C VAL A 552 -19.41 11.69 -1.15
N SER A 553 -20.46 12.41 -1.53
CA SER A 553 -21.41 11.94 -2.53
C SER A 553 -20.98 12.35 -3.94
N GLU A 554 -21.55 11.70 -4.95
CA GLU A 554 -21.22 12.00 -6.35
C GLU A 554 -21.66 13.41 -6.74
N GLU A 555 -22.75 13.92 -6.16
CA GLU A 555 -23.24 15.28 -6.39
C GLU A 555 -22.21 16.32 -5.93
N LYS A 556 -21.52 16.07 -4.81
CA LYS A 556 -20.44 16.97 -4.35
C LYS A 556 -19.24 16.96 -5.28
N ILE A 557 -18.92 15.81 -5.87
CA ILE A 557 -17.85 15.71 -6.89
C ILE A 557 -18.25 16.49 -8.14
N LYS A 558 -19.51 16.36 -8.58
CA LYS A 558 -20.05 17.14 -9.71
C LYS A 558 -20.03 18.64 -9.43
N ALA A 559 -20.47 19.08 -8.26
CA ALA A 559 -20.43 20.49 -7.86
C ALA A 559 -18.98 21.05 -7.82
N SER A 560 -18.02 20.23 -7.39
CA SER A 560 -16.60 20.64 -7.35
C SER A 560 -16.02 20.86 -8.75
N ARG A 561 -16.63 20.27 -9.79
CA ARG A 561 -16.20 20.48 -11.18
C ARG A 561 -16.48 21.90 -11.65
N GLU A 562 -17.55 22.53 -11.16
CA GLU A 562 -17.92 23.90 -11.55
C GLU A 562 -16.94 24.96 -11.03
N LEU A 563 -16.08 24.60 -10.06
CA LEU A 563 -14.99 25.46 -9.59
C LEU A 563 -13.84 25.56 -10.60
N VAL A 564 -13.76 24.64 -11.56
CA VAL A 564 -12.64 24.56 -12.52
C VAL A 564 -12.99 25.34 -13.78
N PRO A 565 -12.20 26.37 -14.17
CA PRO A 565 -12.38 27.06 -15.43
C PRO A 565 -12.29 26.10 -16.62
N PRO A 566 -13.09 26.30 -17.68
CA PRO A 566 -13.08 25.42 -18.86
C PRO A 566 -11.71 25.40 -19.54
N ASN A 567 -11.03 26.55 -19.60
CA ASN A 567 -9.73 26.71 -20.21
C ASN A 567 -8.68 27.04 -19.14
N LEU A 568 -7.93 26.03 -18.70
CA LEU A 568 -6.78 26.20 -17.82
C LEU A 568 -5.46 26.08 -18.60
N LYS A 569 -4.60 27.10 -18.44
CA LYS A 569 -3.23 27.12 -18.95
C LYS A 569 -2.44 25.94 -18.38
N ALA A 570 -1.64 25.30 -19.23
CA ALA A 570 -0.74 24.24 -18.79
C ALA A 570 0.42 24.84 -17.97
N VAL A 571 0.85 24.13 -16.93
CA VAL A 571 2.01 24.52 -16.13
C VAL A 571 3.26 23.83 -16.69
N PRO A 572 4.23 24.56 -17.24
CA PRO A 572 5.44 23.98 -17.82
C PRO A 572 6.21 23.13 -16.81
N GLY A 573 6.81 22.05 -17.29
CA GLY A 573 7.65 21.19 -16.44
C GLY A 573 6.91 20.48 -15.30
N THR A 574 5.59 20.27 -15.41
CA THR A 574 4.74 19.64 -14.37
C THR A 574 5.38 18.41 -13.68
N LEU A 575 6.03 17.52 -14.44
CA LEU A 575 6.67 16.32 -13.90
C LEU A 575 7.90 16.58 -13.03
N LYS A 576 8.58 17.72 -13.23
CA LYS A 576 9.76 18.14 -12.46
C LYS A 576 9.38 18.83 -11.14
N ILE A 577 8.12 19.24 -10.98
CA ILE A 577 7.66 20.00 -9.81
C ILE A 577 7.50 19.07 -8.60
N HIS A 578 8.15 19.44 -7.51
CA HIS A 578 7.99 18.78 -6.20
C HIS A 578 7.42 19.70 -5.13
N GLN A 579 7.36 21.01 -5.38
CA GLN A 579 6.70 21.95 -4.50
C GLN A 579 5.93 22.99 -5.30
N LEU A 580 4.67 23.16 -4.93
CA LEU A 580 3.82 24.27 -5.30
C LEU A 580 3.60 25.12 -4.05
N THR A 581 3.62 26.44 -4.22
CA THR A 581 3.30 27.41 -3.18
C THR A 581 2.37 28.47 -3.74
N SER A 582 1.42 28.93 -2.95
CA SER A 582 0.49 29.98 -3.33
C SER A 582 0.17 30.85 -2.12
N THR A 583 0.21 32.15 -2.33
CA THR A 583 -0.16 33.19 -1.33
C THR A 583 -1.37 34.01 -1.80
N LYS A 584 -1.81 33.80 -3.05
CA LYS A 584 -2.91 34.53 -3.66
C LYS A 584 -3.68 33.61 -4.61
N PRO A 585 -5.01 33.73 -4.67
CA PRO A 585 -5.84 33.00 -5.61
C PRO A 585 -5.37 33.09 -7.06
N GLY A 586 -5.30 31.95 -7.76
CA GLY A 586 -4.98 31.89 -9.19
C GLY A 586 -3.48 32.09 -9.54
N VAL A 587 -2.62 32.30 -8.54
CA VAL A 587 -1.17 32.45 -8.73
C VAL A 587 -0.42 31.38 -7.95
N ILE A 588 0.51 30.70 -8.62
CA ILE A 588 1.35 29.67 -8.01
C ILE A 588 2.83 29.92 -8.31
N ASN A 589 3.66 29.53 -7.35
CA ASN A 589 5.10 29.41 -7.49
C ASN A 589 5.48 27.94 -7.39
N THR A 590 6.29 27.46 -8.34
CA THR A 590 6.66 26.04 -8.47
C THR A 590 8.17 25.86 -8.34
N ARG A 591 8.62 24.72 -7.81
CA ARG A 591 10.05 24.40 -7.64
C ARG A 591 10.36 22.95 -7.99
N GLU A 592 11.61 22.71 -8.41
CA GLU A 592 12.12 21.37 -8.69
C GLU A 592 12.19 20.48 -7.44
N VAL A 593 12.48 21.07 -6.27
CA VAL A 593 12.47 20.41 -4.95
C VAL A 593 11.93 21.35 -3.86
N SER A 594 11.38 20.78 -2.79
CA SER A 594 10.78 21.51 -1.67
C SER A 594 11.79 22.31 -0.86
N CYS A 595 11.43 23.54 -0.54
CA CYS A 595 12.15 24.43 0.36
C CYS A 595 11.20 25.06 1.39
N PHE A 596 11.69 25.29 2.60
CA PHE A 596 10.96 25.94 3.69
C PHE A 596 11.80 27.02 4.41
N CYS A 597 12.87 27.54 3.78
CA CYS A 597 13.70 28.58 4.40
C CYS A 597 13.02 29.96 4.45
N GLY A 598 11.94 30.17 3.69
CA GLY A 598 11.10 31.36 3.74
C GLY A 598 9.95 31.28 2.73
N LYS A 599 8.87 32.03 2.98
CA LYS A 599 7.64 31.99 2.15
C LYS A 599 7.91 32.36 0.67
N ASN A 600 8.81 33.32 0.43
CA ASN A 600 9.14 33.85 -0.91
C ASN A 600 10.60 33.62 -1.32
N CYS A 601 11.26 32.58 -0.79
CA CYS A 601 12.65 32.31 -1.16
C CYS A 601 12.77 31.92 -2.65
N GLN A 602 13.88 32.25 -3.32
CA GLN A 602 14.11 31.89 -4.74
C GLN A 602 14.87 30.56 -4.92
N CYS A 603 15.04 29.78 -3.85
CA CYS A 603 15.75 28.50 -3.90
C CYS A 603 15.15 27.52 -4.92
N PHE A 604 16.01 26.72 -5.55
CA PHE A 604 15.64 25.60 -6.43
C PHE A 604 14.81 25.99 -7.67
N SER A 605 15.22 27.06 -8.35
CA SER A 605 14.66 27.50 -9.63
C SER A 605 13.15 27.74 -9.57
N THR A 606 12.76 28.74 -8.75
CA THR A 606 11.34 29.05 -8.53
C THR A 606 10.73 29.70 -9.78
N ASN A 607 9.65 29.11 -10.31
CA ASN A 607 8.91 29.64 -11.46
C ASN A 607 7.50 30.08 -11.03
N CYS A 608 7.12 31.30 -11.37
CA CYS A 608 5.78 31.84 -11.15
C CYS A 608 4.87 31.51 -12.33
N HIS A 609 3.63 31.13 -12.05
CA HIS A 609 2.60 30.86 -13.04
C HIS A 609 1.27 31.47 -12.59
N MET A 610 0.62 32.17 -13.51
CA MET A 610 -0.70 32.77 -13.32
C MET A 610 -1.69 32.05 -14.22
N PHE A 611 -2.81 31.62 -13.63
CA PHE A 611 -3.86 30.91 -14.37
C PHE A 611 -4.80 31.84 -15.14
N SER A 612 -4.82 33.13 -14.82
CA SER A 612 -5.57 34.18 -15.53
C SER A 612 -4.62 35.12 -16.27
N GLU A 613 -4.97 35.47 -17.50
CA GLU A 613 -4.43 36.65 -18.18
C GLU A 613 -5.25 37.87 -17.75
N GLU A 614 -4.60 39.00 -17.44
CA GLU A 614 -5.28 40.29 -17.57
C GLU A 614 -5.67 40.39 -19.04
N ARG A 615 -6.97 40.42 -19.33
CA ARG A 615 -7.45 40.65 -20.69
C ARG A 615 -7.08 42.09 -21.04
N ASP A 616 -5.99 42.27 -21.78
CA ASP A 616 -5.88 43.42 -22.66
C ASP A 616 -6.92 43.20 -23.78
N GLU A 617 -8.17 43.63 -23.53
CA GLU A 617 -9.16 43.77 -24.58
C GLU A 617 -8.70 44.91 -25.49
N ASP A 618 -7.86 44.58 -26.47
CA ASP A 618 -7.67 45.42 -27.65
C ASP A 618 -8.95 45.31 -28.50
N PRO A 619 -9.82 46.34 -28.56
CA PRO A 619 -11.18 46.22 -29.10
C PRO A 619 -11.26 45.99 -30.61
N ASP A 620 -10.14 45.89 -31.32
CA ASP A 620 -10.11 45.98 -32.79
C ASP A 620 -9.57 44.73 -33.52
N ARG A 621 -9.33 43.61 -32.82
CA ARG A 621 -9.09 42.32 -33.50
C ARG A 621 -10.42 41.61 -33.78
N THR A 622 -11.05 41.95 -34.89
CA THR A 622 -12.04 41.06 -35.51
C THR A 622 -11.34 39.75 -35.88
N GLU A 623 -11.61 38.69 -35.11
CA GLU A 623 -11.00 37.37 -35.34
C GLU A 623 -11.40 36.83 -36.72
N ALA A 624 -10.43 36.72 -37.63
CA ALA A 624 -10.63 36.07 -38.92
C ALA A 624 -10.99 34.59 -38.72
N THR A 625 -12.09 34.16 -39.35
CA THR A 625 -12.56 32.77 -39.37
C THR A 625 -11.57 31.90 -40.15
N ILE A 626 -11.02 30.87 -39.52
CA ILE A 626 -10.07 29.95 -40.15
C ILE A 626 -10.83 28.83 -40.86
N GLU A 627 -10.53 28.62 -42.14
CA GLU A 627 -11.15 27.59 -43.00
C GLU A 627 -10.17 26.46 -43.37
N VAL A 628 -10.72 25.29 -43.71
CA VAL A 628 -9.92 24.15 -44.20
C VAL A 628 -9.21 24.52 -45.51
N GLY A 629 -7.92 24.23 -45.59
CA GLY A 629 -7.06 24.57 -46.73
C GLY A 629 -6.27 25.88 -46.56
N GLN A 630 -6.50 26.65 -45.50
CA GLN A 630 -5.71 27.85 -45.21
C GLN A 630 -4.36 27.51 -44.57
N TRP A 631 -3.37 28.35 -44.87
CA TRP A 631 -2.06 28.30 -44.24
C TRP A 631 -2.07 29.08 -42.93
N VAL A 632 -1.59 28.44 -41.88
CA VAL A 632 -1.56 29.00 -40.53
C VAL A 632 -0.19 28.86 -39.92
N LEU A 633 0.12 29.75 -38.99
CA LEU A 633 1.30 29.68 -38.15
C LEU A 633 0.88 29.21 -36.75
N VAL A 634 1.32 28.03 -36.33
CA VAL A 634 1.03 27.45 -35.02
C VAL A 634 2.24 27.58 -34.10
N GLU A 635 1.99 27.85 -32.82
CA GLU A 635 3.01 27.85 -31.78
C GLU A 635 2.91 26.57 -30.96
N TYR A 636 4.04 25.89 -30.79
CA TYR A 636 4.14 24.71 -29.94
C TYR A 636 5.49 24.71 -29.21
N ASP A 637 5.46 24.58 -27.89
CA ASP A 637 6.65 24.59 -27.01
C ASP A 637 7.55 25.84 -27.16
N GLY A 638 6.96 26.98 -27.54
CA GLY A 638 7.66 28.24 -27.77
C GLY A 638 8.29 28.38 -29.16
N ASP A 639 8.17 27.37 -30.01
CA ASP A 639 8.60 27.38 -31.40
C ASP A 639 7.41 27.57 -32.36
N LEU A 640 7.64 28.23 -33.50
CA LEU A 640 6.62 28.52 -34.51
C LEU A 640 6.76 27.58 -35.71
N PHE A 641 5.67 26.91 -36.08
CA PHE A 641 5.59 25.98 -37.18
C PHE A 641 4.51 26.41 -38.19
N PRO A 642 4.82 26.59 -39.47
CA PRO A 642 3.82 26.79 -40.50
C PRO A 642 3.19 25.46 -40.91
N GLY A 643 1.91 25.47 -41.21
CA GLY A 643 1.21 24.31 -41.73
C GLY A 643 -0.12 24.65 -42.39
N THR A 644 -0.72 23.67 -43.05
CA THR A 644 -2.02 23.83 -43.70
C THR A 644 -3.10 23.16 -42.86
N VAL A 645 -4.24 23.83 -42.67
CA VAL A 645 -5.39 23.26 -41.95
C VAL A 645 -6.03 22.16 -42.81
N THR A 646 -5.99 20.91 -42.34
CA THR A 646 -6.55 19.75 -43.04
C THR A 646 -7.95 19.38 -42.58
N GLN A 647 -8.28 19.63 -41.31
CA GLN A 647 -9.59 19.31 -40.74
C GLN A 647 -9.94 20.26 -39.58
N ILE A 648 -11.23 20.52 -39.39
CA ILE A 648 -11.75 21.27 -38.23
C ILE A 648 -12.83 20.41 -37.55
N ALA A 649 -12.67 20.14 -36.26
CA ALA A 649 -13.63 19.36 -35.46
C ALA A 649 -13.68 19.90 -34.03
N GLU A 650 -14.89 20.14 -33.52
CA GLU A 650 -15.12 20.54 -32.10
C GLU A 650 -14.28 21.75 -31.62
N GLY A 651 -13.97 22.71 -32.51
CA GLY A 651 -13.16 23.89 -32.19
C GLY A 651 -11.65 23.64 -32.14
N GLN A 652 -11.20 22.46 -32.59
CA GLN A 652 -9.80 22.10 -32.82
C GLN A 652 -9.51 22.06 -34.33
N TYR A 653 -8.25 22.32 -34.68
CA TYR A 653 -7.77 22.44 -36.04
C TYR A 653 -6.66 21.42 -36.25
N GLU A 654 -6.88 20.43 -37.11
CA GLU A 654 -5.81 19.55 -37.58
C GLU A 654 -4.96 20.33 -38.58
N VAL A 655 -3.67 20.46 -38.29
CA VAL A 655 -2.72 21.19 -39.14
C VAL A 655 -1.60 20.24 -39.55
N ASP A 656 -1.36 20.13 -40.86
CA ASP A 656 -0.22 19.43 -41.45
C ASP A 656 0.99 20.37 -41.43
N THR A 657 1.86 20.18 -40.42
CA THR A 657 2.95 21.12 -40.10
C THR A 657 4.27 20.75 -40.79
N MET A 658 5.05 21.78 -41.15
CA MET A 658 6.39 21.62 -41.68
C MET A 658 7.45 21.67 -40.58
N ASN A 659 8.57 20.98 -40.80
CA ASN A 659 9.69 20.98 -39.85
C ASN A 659 10.62 22.17 -40.07
N CYS A 660 11.12 22.74 -38.98
CA CYS A 660 12.07 23.85 -39.02
C CYS A 660 13.43 23.39 -39.60
N ALA A 661 13.91 24.09 -40.63
CA ALA A 661 15.24 23.90 -41.25
C ALA A 661 16.21 25.06 -40.91
N GLY A 662 15.70 26.19 -40.40
CA GLY A 662 16.47 27.38 -40.07
C GLY A 662 15.56 28.58 -39.82
N GLU A 663 16.15 29.77 -39.61
CA GLU A 663 15.37 31.00 -39.48
C GLU A 663 14.51 31.21 -40.73
N ASN A 664 13.18 31.32 -40.56
CA ASN A 664 12.16 31.43 -41.61
C ASN A 664 12.13 30.35 -42.70
N ARG A 665 12.84 29.23 -42.50
CA ARG A 665 12.98 28.14 -43.48
C ARG A 665 12.47 26.82 -42.92
N PHE A 666 11.70 26.11 -43.74
CA PHE A 666 10.99 24.89 -43.37
C PHE A 666 11.13 23.82 -44.45
N TYR A 667 10.95 22.55 -44.08
CA TYR A 667 11.01 21.45 -45.04
C TYR A 667 9.92 20.39 -44.78
N VAL A 668 9.50 19.71 -45.85
CA VAL A 668 8.49 18.63 -45.79
C VAL A 668 9.17 17.28 -46.03
N PRO A 669 9.14 16.32 -45.09
CA PRO A 669 9.80 15.03 -45.24
C PRO A 669 9.02 14.05 -46.15
N SER A 670 9.21 14.17 -47.48
CA SER A 670 8.88 13.16 -48.53
C SER A 670 7.39 12.86 -48.82
N ILE A 671 7.04 12.74 -50.10
CA ILE A 671 5.69 12.44 -50.67
C ILE A 671 5.05 11.13 -50.13
N ARG A 672 5.80 10.27 -49.43
CA ARG A 672 5.31 8.99 -48.90
C ARG A 672 4.78 9.05 -47.46
N PHE A 673 5.01 10.17 -46.75
CA PHE A 673 4.45 10.45 -45.43
C PHE A 673 4.14 11.96 -45.37
N PRO A 674 2.86 12.39 -45.26
CA PRO A 674 2.54 13.80 -44.99
C PRO A 674 3.22 14.26 -43.68
N GLY A 675 3.32 15.57 -43.44
CA GLY A 675 3.93 16.11 -42.23
C GLY A 675 3.25 15.61 -40.95
N GLU A 676 3.76 16.03 -39.79
CA GLU A 676 3.08 15.70 -38.53
C GLU A 676 1.73 16.45 -38.49
N ARG A 677 0.67 15.71 -38.78
CA ARG A 677 -0.71 16.16 -38.57
C ARG A 677 -1.00 16.16 -37.08
N VAL A 678 -1.13 17.35 -36.54
CA VAL A 678 -1.35 17.57 -35.11
C VAL A 678 -2.59 18.42 -34.95
N TRP A 679 -3.38 18.12 -33.91
CA TRP A 679 -4.56 18.89 -33.55
C TRP A 679 -4.17 20.04 -32.62
N TYR A 680 -4.49 21.26 -33.02
CA TYR A 680 -4.22 22.50 -32.32
C TYR A 680 -5.52 23.16 -31.87
N TYR A 681 -5.49 23.88 -30.75
CA TYR A 681 -6.60 24.76 -30.38
C TYR A 681 -6.46 26.11 -31.09
N ARG A 682 -7.57 26.86 -31.23
CA ARG A 682 -7.55 28.19 -31.88
C ARG A 682 -6.47 29.13 -31.33
N GLN A 683 -6.24 29.06 -30.02
CA GLN A 683 -5.25 29.86 -29.29
C GLN A 683 -3.79 29.53 -29.65
N ASP A 684 -3.53 28.30 -30.12
CA ASP A 684 -2.20 27.86 -30.55
C ASP A 684 -1.91 28.33 -32.00
N ILE A 685 -2.94 28.75 -32.74
CA ILE A 685 -2.80 29.37 -34.07
C ILE A 685 -2.58 30.87 -33.92
N ARG A 686 -1.34 31.30 -34.13
CA ARG A 686 -0.89 32.69 -33.97
C ARG A 686 -1.39 33.61 -35.08
N ASP A 687 -1.39 33.13 -36.33
CA ASP A 687 -1.83 33.93 -37.48
C ASP A 687 -2.20 33.06 -38.68
N ILE A 688 -2.96 33.65 -39.62
CA ILE A 688 -3.18 33.11 -40.96
C ILE A 688 -2.11 33.72 -41.87
N ILE A 689 -1.29 32.87 -42.48
CA ILE A 689 -0.19 33.29 -43.34
C ILE A 689 -0.48 32.95 -44.80
N PRO A 690 0.08 33.67 -45.78
CA PRO A 690 0.05 33.21 -47.16
C PRO A 690 0.87 31.93 -47.34
N GLU A 691 0.60 31.20 -48.41
CA GLU A 691 1.33 29.98 -48.76
C GLU A 691 2.85 30.22 -48.80
N PRO A 692 3.64 29.45 -48.05
CA PRO A 692 5.10 29.55 -48.06
C PRO A 692 5.70 29.30 -49.44
N LEU A 693 6.76 30.03 -49.79
CA LEU A 693 7.35 29.97 -51.14
C LEU A 693 8.43 28.88 -51.22
N PRO A 694 8.48 28.08 -52.30
CA PRO A 694 9.52 27.07 -52.47
C PRO A 694 10.89 27.72 -52.72
N VAL A 695 11.90 27.31 -51.95
CA VAL A 695 13.29 27.78 -52.03
C VAL A 695 14.10 27.00 -53.08
N THR A 696 13.62 25.82 -53.45
CA THR A 696 14.30 24.91 -54.40
C THR A 696 13.30 24.38 -55.41
N SER A 697 13.74 24.12 -56.64
CA SER A 697 12.94 23.52 -57.72
C SER A 697 12.32 22.16 -57.36
N SER A 698 12.82 21.49 -56.30
CA SER A 698 12.27 20.22 -55.80
C SER A 698 11.04 20.37 -54.89
N ALA A 699 10.58 21.59 -54.56
CA ALA A 699 9.44 21.87 -53.68
C ALA A 699 9.49 21.12 -52.31
N ARG A 700 10.70 20.96 -51.75
CA ARG A 700 10.93 20.30 -50.44
C ARG A 700 11.34 21.27 -49.33
N HIS A 701 11.76 22.47 -49.72
CA HIS A 701 12.18 23.53 -48.81
C HIS A 701 11.33 24.76 -49.10
N PHE A 702 10.77 25.34 -48.05
CA PHE A 702 9.87 26.47 -48.09
C PHE A 702 10.41 27.60 -47.22
N CYS A 703 10.14 28.85 -47.60
CA CYS A 703 10.40 30.00 -46.76
C CYS A 703 9.14 30.82 -46.54
N ILE A 704 9.00 31.35 -45.32
CA ILE A 704 8.02 32.39 -45.01
C ILE A 704 8.68 33.73 -45.30
N LEU A 705 7.93 34.66 -45.90
CA LEU A 705 8.42 36.00 -46.19
C LEU A 705 8.98 36.67 -44.92
N PRO A 706 10.20 37.26 -44.96
CA PRO A 706 10.85 37.85 -43.78
C PRO A 706 9.99 38.88 -43.03
N ASP A 707 9.20 39.68 -43.74
CA ASP A 707 8.34 40.71 -43.14
C ASP A 707 7.18 40.13 -42.33
N ILE A 708 6.68 38.95 -42.73
CA ILE A 708 5.64 38.22 -42.01
C ILE A 708 6.27 37.54 -40.80
N TRP A 709 7.42 36.89 -40.99
CA TRP A 709 8.16 36.24 -39.89
C TRP A 709 8.60 37.23 -38.80
N ALA A 710 9.03 38.43 -39.18
CA ALA A 710 9.48 39.47 -38.25
C ALA A 710 8.37 40.00 -37.32
N LYS A 711 7.09 39.90 -37.71
CA LYS A 711 5.95 40.28 -36.86
C LYS A 711 5.82 39.39 -35.63
N HIS A 712 6.20 38.12 -35.74
CA HIS A 712 6.01 37.12 -34.67
C HIS A 712 7.25 36.95 -33.78
N LYS A 713 8.41 37.50 -34.17
CA LYS A 713 9.66 37.46 -33.38
C LYS A 713 9.78 38.57 -32.33
N LYS A 714 8.87 39.56 -32.32
CA LYS A 714 8.90 40.72 -31.40
C LYS A 714 8.13 40.53 -30.09
N CYS A 715 7.50 39.37 -29.86
CA CYS A 715 6.74 39.07 -28.65
C CYS A 715 7.24 37.81 -27.93
N SER A 716 8.56 37.69 -27.75
CA SER A 716 9.20 36.63 -26.94
C SER A 716 9.81 37.21 -25.68
#